data_AF-A0AAV1KHA9-F1
#
_entry.id   AF-A0AAV1KHA9-F1
#
_cell.length_a   1.000
_cell.length_b   1.000
_cell.length_c   1.000
_cell.angle_alpha   90.00
_cell.angle_beta   90.00
_cell.angle_gamma   90.00
#
_symmetry.space_group_name_H-M   'P 1'
#
loop_
_entity.id
_entity.type
_entity.pdbx_description
1 polymer ?
#
loop_
_entity_poly.entity_id
_entity_poly.type
_entity_poly.pdbx_seq_one_letter_code
_entity_poly.pdbx_strand_id
1 'polypeptide(L)'
;MSKCLSWLLRHGALKEGFTLSPEGYLSVDEILRHKSFKGKYSKTDVERVVKNNDKQRFKLRCNPHTNILEIKANQGHTISDIDDSELSPILEPKYSTVVHGTYYDCWQKIKSEGLSCMKRRHIHLSKGTLGANVISGLRNNVQIYIFIDLAKGLAEGIRFYESENGVILTPGNDAGFLAPKYFEKVVDVKTGYPPYTQPQDILKAFSPYGNVTIDKLTNKLATLNFANEEDAKAAIQDSKKINVYGEFLTVKPFQGNSQSEPSTPKRNFTRTKQKGVIVDPHRIDLSGDFHEQLDNIMAAVRLTQEEVTKLSTLYTDLEEILQQLWPGCMAIPFGSITTGLGIKTSDADCYVDIPNEFRNPHVSYVNKAKRILQGYPHLFAELIAIPRAHTPIVKFFHIPTETNCDLTFKTPLGMQNSRLIAFLLHADPRFIPMAVVIKYWAKIHGFSGTGKLTNYALTMLIIFYLQLDPISILPSVQWLQKDPGDDHIIDFWNTGFMKQPDLLPKSSNTSSISELLGGFFEFYSTFNFDEMVVCPYIGQPIKKEAFKDPNLLPNEFERYKQNIARHITPPLRFTTSICVQDPIELCHNVASAITSKLAEEIKSYFKFAANAYEKEKLNGCKDFLKIILFHKPKLVRTKPILEYRTNISPRDLNGIVNDDWKSVVGEIVKVIFEQILLVKLTKVEEKVNPDTKKEKVKLAGTLTKAVWKRKPFSRLYRELQFVEQQRKITEEIMIADKQVIDLQFMLTTTYSNIPRRVILALKVTNGDLNNFREFGKFLNGYILVWFKCLLGPYLRPSAANKPVSVAETIKVLDRNLNISSDSDSSSADESRNSNADEFRNSYANESGSSNVNKSRNSNADESRNSNADESQNSDADESQNSNADESRNSNADESRNSNADESRNSNADESRNSNADESRNSNVAESQNSDADESQNSTADESQNYNAEESQNYSVAQSCKTEFTCQ
;
A
#
# COMPACT_ATOMS: atom_id res chain seq x y z
N MET A 1 -53.94 -3.92 -6.36
CA MET A 1 -54.88 -2.99 -7.05
C MET A 1 -54.20 -1.80 -7.75
N SER A 2 -53.59 -0.82 -7.05
CA SER A 2 -53.08 0.44 -7.67
C SER A 2 -52.12 0.24 -8.88
N LYS A 3 -51.23 -0.76 -8.86
CA LYS A 3 -50.34 -1.08 -10.00
C LYS A 3 -51.11 -1.57 -11.23
N CYS A 4 -52.04 -2.53 -11.06
CA CYS A 4 -52.88 -3.06 -12.15
C CYS A 4 -53.78 -1.97 -12.73
N LEU A 5 -54.37 -1.14 -11.87
CA LEU A 5 -55.23 -0.02 -12.29
C LEU A 5 -54.42 1.06 -13.05
N SER A 6 -53.20 1.36 -12.61
CA SER A 6 -52.29 2.28 -13.32
C SER A 6 -51.92 1.77 -14.71
N TRP A 7 -51.63 0.47 -14.85
CA TRP A 7 -51.28 -0.12 -16.14
C TRP A 7 -52.47 -0.10 -17.10
N LEU A 8 -53.66 -0.52 -16.62
CA LEU A 8 -54.88 -0.56 -17.43
C LEU A 8 -55.22 0.84 -17.97
N LEU A 9 -55.29 1.84 -17.09
CA LEU A 9 -55.71 3.20 -17.44
C LEU A 9 -54.68 3.99 -18.28
N ARG A 10 -53.41 3.59 -18.28
CA ARG A 10 -52.33 4.32 -19.00
C ARG A 10 -51.90 3.66 -20.31
N HIS A 11 -52.03 2.33 -20.40
CA HIS A 11 -51.45 1.54 -21.47
C HIS A 11 -52.37 0.43 -21.97
N GLY A 12 -53.05 -0.27 -21.07
CA GLY A 12 -53.69 -1.56 -21.36
C GLY A 12 -55.14 -1.51 -21.82
N ALA A 13 -55.84 -0.37 -21.67
CA ALA A 13 -57.28 -0.27 -21.88
C ALA A 13 -57.77 -0.83 -23.23
N LEU A 14 -57.20 -0.34 -24.35
CA LEU A 14 -57.56 -0.82 -25.70
C LEU A 14 -57.20 -2.31 -25.89
N LYS A 15 -56.06 -2.75 -25.34
CA LYS A 15 -55.57 -4.13 -25.46
C LYS A 15 -56.43 -5.14 -24.70
N GLU A 16 -57.03 -4.72 -23.60
CA GLU A 16 -57.96 -5.53 -22.80
C GLU A 16 -59.42 -5.36 -23.25
N GLY A 17 -59.68 -4.68 -24.39
CA GLY A 17 -61.00 -4.57 -24.99
C GLY A 17 -61.92 -3.51 -24.37
N PHE A 18 -61.38 -2.53 -23.65
CA PHE A 18 -62.16 -1.42 -23.10
C PHE A 18 -62.27 -0.26 -24.09
N THR A 19 -63.43 0.38 -24.13
CA THR A 19 -63.65 1.64 -24.85
C THR A 19 -63.41 2.81 -23.89
N LEU A 20 -62.38 3.61 -24.14
CA LEU A 20 -62.10 4.84 -23.39
C LEU A 20 -63.02 5.96 -23.85
N SER A 21 -63.47 6.80 -22.92
CA SER A 21 -64.03 8.11 -23.31
C SER A 21 -62.95 8.99 -23.95
N PRO A 22 -63.31 10.02 -24.74
CA PRO A 22 -62.35 10.99 -25.29
C PRO A 22 -61.47 11.67 -24.21
N GLU A 23 -61.98 11.74 -22.98
CA GLU A 23 -61.32 12.33 -21.81
C GLU A 23 -60.53 11.29 -20.98
N GLY A 24 -60.45 10.04 -21.46
CA GLY A 24 -59.64 8.96 -20.86
C GLY A 24 -60.27 8.22 -19.67
N TYR A 25 -61.60 8.29 -19.50
CA TYR A 25 -62.32 7.62 -18.42
C TYR A 25 -62.81 6.22 -18.82
N LEU A 26 -62.88 5.32 -17.82
CA LEU A 26 -63.46 3.97 -17.93
C LEU A 26 -64.49 3.72 -16.83
N SER A 27 -65.54 2.95 -17.14
CA SER A 27 -66.54 2.53 -16.16
C SER A 27 -65.92 1.64 -15.08
N VAL A 28 -66.14 2.00 -13.80
CA VAL A 28 -65.66 1.21 -12.66
C VAL A 28 -66.32 -0.16 -12.65
N ASP A 29 -67.60 -0.26 -13.01
CA ASP A 29 -68.34 -1.52 -13.01
C ASP A 29 -67.89 -2.46 -14.17
N GLU A 30 -67.41 -1.91 -15.28
CA GLU A 30 -66.77 -2.70 -16.34
C GLU A 30 -65.40 -3.22 -15.91
N ILE A 31 -64.58 -2.37 -15.28
CA ILE A 31 -63.28 -2.78 -14.74
C ILE A 31 -63.47 -3.91 -13.73
N LEU A 32 -64.42 -3.79 -12.79
CA LEU A 32 -64.67 -4.81 -11.77
C LEU A 32 -65.25 -6.11 -12.34
N ARG A 33 -65.85 -6.10 -13.54
CA ARG A 33 -66.30 -7.31 -14.24
C ARG A 33 -65.20 -8.00 -15.04
N HIS A 34 -64.08 -7.31 -15.29
CA HIS A 34 -62.96 -7.85 -16.06
C HIS A 34 -62.21 -8.95 -15.29
N LYS A 35 -61.71 -9.97 -16.00
CA LYS A 35 -60.98 -11.13 -15.43
C LYS A 35 -59.87 -10.77 -14.44
N SER A 36 -59.24 -9.61 -14.63
CA SER A 36 -58.14 -9.14 -13.78
C SER A 36 -58.59 -8.54 -12.43
N PHE A 37 -59.87 -8.19 -12.28
CA PHE A 37 -60.41 -7.53 -11.08
C PHE A 37 -61.64 -8.24 -10.48
N LYS A 38 -62.37 -9.02 -11.28
CA LYS A 38 -63.57 -9.78 -10.88
C LYS A 38 -63.30 -10.69 -9.69
N GLY A 39 -64.12 -10.56 -8.63
CA GLY A 39 -64.03 -11.35 -7.40
C GLY A 39 -62.83 -11.02 -6.51
N LYS A 40 -61.94 -10.11 -6.93
CA LYS A 40 -60.73 -9.72 -6.17
C LYS A 40 -60.85 -8.34 -5.53
N TYR A 41 -61.63 -7.45 -6.11
CA TYR A 41 -61.77 -6.06 -5.65
C TYR A 41 -63.23 -5.61 -5.75
N SER A 42 -63.61 -4.68 -4.89
CA SER A 42 -64.95 -4.08 -4.84
C SER A 42 -64.92 -2.59 -5.21
N LYS A 43 -66.09 -1.99 -5.38
CA LYS A 43 -66.24 -0.54 -5.65
C LYS A 43 -65.66 0.31 -4.51
N THR A 44 -65.85 -0.12 -3.27
CA THR A 44 -65.25 0.54 -2.09
C THR A 44 -63.72 0.43 -2.07
N ASP A 45 -63.13 -0.62 -2.64
CA ASP A 45 -61.68 -0.72 -2.80
C ASP A 45 -61.15 0.27 -3.84
N VAL A 46 -61.90 0.52 -4.92
CA VAL A 46 -61.56 1.55 -5.92
C VAL A 46 -61.55 2.93 -5.27
N GLU A 47 -62.62 3.27 -4.55
CA GLU A 47 -62.75 4.54 -3.81
C GLU A 47 -61.63 4.69 -2.77
N ARG A 48 -61.30 3.63 -2.02
CA ARG A 48 -60.19 3.61 -1.07
C ARG A 48 -58.84 3.83 -1.76
N VAL A 49 -58.61 3.20 -2.92
CA VAL A 49 -57.37 3.36 -3.69
C VAL A 49 -57.23 4.76 -4.27
N VAL A 50 -58.31 5.44 -4.63
CA VAL A 50 -58.28 6.85 -5.05
C VAL A 50 -58.03 7.76 -3.85
N LYS A 51 -58.75 7.57 -2.75
CA LYS A 51 -58.63 8.39 -1.53
C LYS A 51 -57.26 8.29 -0.84
N ASN A 52 -56.71 7.08 -0.76
CA ASN A 52 -55.45 6.80 -0.05
C ASN A 52 -54.24 6.71 -1.01
N ASN A 53 -54.32 7.30 -2.20
CA ASN A 53 -53.18 7.33 -3.11
C ASN A 53 -52.22 8.46 -2.74
N ASP A 54 -51.08 8.12 -2.13
CA ASP A 54 -50.03 9.09 -1.76
C ASP A 54 -49.56 9.99 -2.92
N LYS A 55 -49.78 9.55 -4.17
CA LYS A 55 -49.35 10.24 -5.40
C LYS A 55 -50.50 10.82 -6.22
N GLN A 56 -51.74 10.81 -5.68
CA GLN A 56 -52.95 11.34 -6.33
C GLN A 56 -53.04 10.93 -7.82
N ARG A 57 -52.92 9.62 -8.08
CA ARG A 57 -52.71 9.08 -9.44
C ARG A 57 -53.99 8.89 -10.26
N PHE A 58 -55.15 8.90 -9.61
CA PHE A 58 -56.44 8.56 -10.21
C PHE A 58 -57.48 9.61 -9.86
N LYS A 59 -58.48 9.76 -10.72
CA LYS A 59 -59.64 10.61 -10.50
C LYS A 59 -60.90 9.81 -10.76
N LEU A 60 -61.84 9.90 -9.83
CA LEU A 60 -63.18 9.35 -9.95
C LEU A 60 -64.14 10.47 -10.34
N ARG A 61 -65.09 10.16 -11.21
CA ARG A 61 -66.25 11.03 -11.48
C ARG A 61 -67.51 10.21 -11.59
N CYS A 62 -68.65 10.82 -11.30
CA CYS A 62 -69.93 10.33 -11.77
C CYS A 62 -70.20 10.96 -13.14
N ASN A 63 -70.42 10.16 -14.17
CA ASN A 63 -70.76 10.69 -15.49
C ASN A 63 -72.13 11.39 -15.40
N PRO A 64 -72.23 12.70 -15.69
CA PRO A 64 -73.46 13.47 -15.48
C PRO A 64 -74.61 13.05 -16.40
N HIS A 65 -74.33 12.34 -17.50
CA HIS A 65 -75.35 11.90 -18.46
C HIS A 65 -75.85 10.48 -18.20
N THR A 66 -74.98 9.60 -17.66
CA THR A 66 -75.30 8.17 -17.48
C THR A 66 -75.42 7.77 -16.00
N ASN A 67 -75.03 8.64 -15.06
CA ASN A 67 -74.92 8.36 -13.62
C ASN A 67 -74.03 7.15 -13.28
N ILE A 68 -73.12 6.77 -14.19
CA ILE A 68 -72.15 5.68 -13.98
C ILE A 68 -70.89 6.24 -13.32
N LEU A 69 -70.35 5.50 -12.34
CA LEU A 69 -69.07 5.84 -11.72
C LEU A 69 -67.93 5.45 -12.67
N GLU A 70 -67.10 6.43 -13.02
CA GLU A 70 -65.97 6.28 -13.94
C GLU A 70 -64.65 6.66 -13.27
N ILE A 71 -63.55 6.05 -13.71
CA ILE A 71 -62.19 6.31 -13.22
C ILE A 71 -61.22 6.57 -14.37
N LYS A 72 -60.27 7.50 -14.16
CA LYS A 72 -59.13 7.72 -15.05
C LYS A 72 -57.81 7.84 -14.30
N ALA A 73 -56.70 7.78 -15.03
CA ALA A 73 -55.39 8.17 -14.54
C ALA A 73 -55.15 9.66 -14.79
N ASN A 74 -54.47 10.35 -13.88
CA ASN A 74 -54.22 11.80 -14.00
C ASN A 74 -53.02 12.14 -14.90
N GLN A 75 -52.21 11.14 -15.30
CA GLN A 75 -50.97 11.35 -16.04
C GLN A 75 -50.38 10.03 -16.58
N GLY A 76 -49.48 10.15 -17.57
CA GLY A 76 -48.59 9.07 -18.04
C GLY A 76 -49.21 8.14 -19.09
N HIS A 77 -50.18 8.61 -19.86
CA HIS A 77 -50.80 7.86 -20.95
C HIS A 77 -49.84 7.64 -22.12
N THR A 78 -49.92 6.48 -22.75
CA THR A 78 -49.28 6.18 -24.06
C THR A 78 -50.33 5.94 -25.14
N ILE A 79 -51.60 6.26 -24.88
CA ILE A 79 -52.72 6.08 -25.79
C ILE A 79 -52.91 7.40 -26.55
N SER A 80 -52.93 7.35 -27.88
CA SER A 80 -52.86 8.52 -28.77
C SER A 80 -54.13 9.37 -28.81
N ASP A 81 -55.30 8.79 -28.49
CA ASP A 81 -56.63 9.37 -28.73
C ASP A 81 -57.27 10.05 -27.49
N ILE A 82 -56.48 10.29 -26.42
CA ILE A 82 -56.95 10.98 -25.21
C ILE A 82 -56.59 12.47 -25.30
N ASP A 83 -57.58 13.34 -25.07
CA ASP A 83 -57.41 14.80 -25.14
C ASP A 83 -56.61 15.35 -23.94
N ASP A 84 -55.65 16.23 -24.21
CA ASP A 84 -54.77 16.89 -23.22
C ASP A 84 -55.41 18.18 -22.65
N SER A 85 -56.68 18.44 -22.95
CA SER A 85 -57.40 19.69 -22.64
C SER A 85 -57.59 20.01 -21.15
N GLU A 86 -57.24 19.10 -20.23
CA GLU A 86 -57.20 19.34 -18.78
C GLU A 86 -55.82 19.80 -18.25
N LEU A 87 -54.80 19.93 -19.10
CA LEU A 87 -53.49 20.47 -18.72
C LEU A 87 -53.49 22.00 -18.72
N SER A 88 -53.12 22.61 -17.59
CA SER A 88 -53.04 24.07 -17.47
C SER A 88 -51.74 24.59 -18.09
N PRO A 89 -51.77 25.45 -19.11
CA PRO A 89 -50.55 26.00 -19.71
C PRO A 89 -49.81 26.90 -18.71
N ILE A 90 -48.49 26.75 -18.64
CA ILE A 90 -47.60 27.64 -17.89
C ILE A 90 -47.10 28.70 -18.86
N LEU A 91 -47.63 29.92 -18.75
CA LEU A 91 -47.30 31.03 -19.65
C LEU A 91 -46.18 31.93 -19.12
N GLU A 92 -45.93 31.89 -17.81
CA GLU A 92 -44.90 32.68 -17.13
C GLU A 92 -44.12 31.78 -16.14
N PRO A 93 -42.84 32.07 -15.86
CA PRO A 93 -42.00 31.26 -14.98
C PRO A 93 -42.36 31.43 -13.49
N LYS A 94 -43.59 31.03 -13.12
CA LYS A 94 -44.14 31.15 -11.76
C LYS A 94 -43.51 30.22 -10.71
N TYR A 95 -42.64 29.27 -11.13
CA TYR A 95 -41.98 28.33 -10.21
C TYR A 95 -40.50 28.65 -10.08
N SER A 96 -40.05 28.78 -8.84
CA SER A 96 -38.64 28.99 -8.50
C SER A 96 -37.76 27.77 -8.70
N THR A 97 -38.34 26.57 -8.85
CA THR A 97 -37.59 25.33 -9.08
C THR A 97 -38.41 24.38 -9.94
N VAL A 98 -37.81 23.93 -11.05
CA VAL A 98 -38.32 22.86 -11.89
C VAL A 98 -37.22 21.83 -12.08
N VAL A 99 -37.45 20.57 -11.70
CA VAL A 99 -36.39 19.56 -11.64
C VAL A 99 -36.82 18.21 -12.21
N HIS A 100 -35.90 17.56 -12.92
CA HIS A 100 -36.00 16.15 -13.32
C HIS A 100 -35.08 15.28 -12.48
N GLY A 101 -35.54 14.09 -12.10
CA GLY A 101 -34.73 13.11 -11.37
C GLY A 101 -34.37 11.92 -12.26
N THR A 102 -33.07 11.61 -12.34
CA THR A 102 -32.54 10.51 -13.15
C THR A 102 -31.51 9.65 -12.40
N TYR A 103 -30.97 8.65 -13.10
CA TYR A 103 -29.96 7.69 -12.62
C TYR A 103 -28.63 7.89 -13.37
N TYR A 104 -27.52 7.41 -12.80
CA TYR A 104 -26.18 7.52 -13.42
C TYR A 104 -26.12 6.91 -14.82
N ASP A 105 -26.68 5.72 -15.00
CA ASP A 105 -26.70 4.99 -16.28
C ASP A 105 -27.36 5.80 -17.41
N CYS A 106 -28.29 6.69 -17.07
CA CYS A 106 -28.97 7.54 -18.03
C CYS A 106 -28.24 8.87 -18.28
N TRP A 107 -27.30 9.26 -17.43
CA TRP A 107 -26.73 10.60 -17.42
C TRP A 107 -25.92 10.91 -18.68
N GLN A 108 -25.05 10.01 -19.12
CA GLN A 108 -24.22 10.25 -20.30
C GLN A 108 -25.07 10.57 -21.54
N LYS A 109 -26.18 9.83 -21.70
CA LYS A 109 -27.13 10.06 -22.79
C LYS A 109 -27.91 11.37 -22.63
N ILE A 110 -28.37 11.69 -21.41
CA ILE A 110 -29.10 12.94 -21.15
C ILE A 110 -28.18 14.16 -21.30
N LYS A 111 -26.91 14.04 -20.95
CA LYS A 111 -25.90 15.09 -21.10
C LYS A 111 -25.66 15.43 -22.57
N SER A 112 -25.65 14.42 -23.46
CA SER A 112 -25.44 14.62 -24.89
C SER A 112 -26.73 15.00 -25.64
N GLU A 113 -27.84 14.33 -25.37
CA GLU A 113 -29.08 14.43 -26.18
C GLU A 113 -30.18 15.28 -25.53
N GLY A 114 -30.08 15.55 -24.24
CA GLY A 114 -31.15 16.18 -23.45
C GLY A 114 -32.17 15.18 -22.88
N LEU A 115 -33.20 15.69 -22.22
CA LEU A 115 -34.29 14.85 -21.70
C LEU A 115 -35.24 14.47 -22.83
N SER A 116 -35.67 13.21 -22.89
CA SER A 116 -36.56 12.69 -23.94
C SER A 116 -37.91 12.27 -23.40
N CYS A 117 -38.97 12.51 -24.18
CA CYS A 117 -40.31 11.99 -23.91
C CYS A 117 -40.37 10.44 -24.05
N MET A 118 -39.42 9.83 -24.79
CA MET A 118 -39.38 8.41 -25.12
C MET A 118 -40.71 7.92 -25.73
N LYS A 119 -41.32 6.86 -25.19
CA LYS A 119 -42.64 6.35 -25.62
C LYS A 119 -43.82 7.15 -25.07
N ARG A 120 -43.58 8.25 -24.34
CA ARG A 120 -44.63 9.08 -23.70
C ARG A 120 -44.80 10.39 -24.48
N ARG A 121 -45.92 11.10 -24.23
CA ARG A 121 -46.18 12.43 -24.81
C ARG A 121 -45.36 13.56 -24.19
N HIS A 122 -45.02 13.44 -22.90
CA HIS A 122 -44.40 14.52 -22.13
C HIS A 122 -43.23 14.03 -21.26
N ILE A 123 -42.20 14.86 -21.14
CA ILE A 123 -41.17 14.80 -20.11
C ILE A 123 -41.80 15.24 -18.79
N HIS A 124 -41.57 14.47 -17.73
CA HIS A 124 -42.14 14.76 -16.42
C HIS A 124 -41.10 15.44 -15.54
N LEU A 125 -41.50 16.56 -14.95
CA LEU A 125 -40.70 17.44 -14.11
C LEU A 125 -41.43 17.67 -12.78
N SER A 126 -40.71 18.11 -11.77
CA SER A 126 -41.23 18.36 -10.43
C SER A 126 -40.94 19.78 -9.96
N LYS A 127 -41.77 20.29 -9.06
CA LYS A 127 -41.66 21.64 -8.47
C LYS A 127 -40.57 21.78 -7.40
N GLY A 128 -39.84 20.70 -7.10
CA GLY A 128 -38.78 20.68 -6.10
C GLY A 128 -38.10 19.32 -5.98
N THR A 129 -37.06 19.22 -5.14
CA THR A 129 -36.37 17.97 -4.82
C THR A 129 -37.14 17.15 -3.77
N LEU A 130 -36.74 15.90 -3.52
CA LEU A 130 -37.33 15.08 -2.45
C LEU A 130 -37.22 15.83 -1.10
N GLY A 131 -38.35 15.93 -0.37
CA GLY A 131 -38.45 16.60 0.94
C GLY A 131 -38.98 18.05 0.91
N ALA A 132 -39.08 18.70 -0.25
CA ALA A 132 -39.57 20.07 -0.39
C ALA A 132 -41.08 20.15 -0.72
N ASN A 133 -41.94 19.49 0.06
CA ASN A 133 -43.41 19.43 -0.17
C ASN A 133 -43.86 18.90 -1.55
N VAL A 134 -43.06 18.01 -2.15
CA VAL A 134 -43.36 17.41 -3.46
C VAL A 134 -44.21 16.14 -3.31
N ILE A 135 -45.47 16.20 -3.74
CA ILE A 135 -46.43 15.09 -3.67
C ILE A 135 -46.23 14.08 -4.82
N SER A 136 -45.81 14.53 -6.02
CA SER A 136 -45.74 13.72 -7.24
C SER A 136 -44.66 14.24 -8.21
N GLY A 137 -44.14 13.38 -9.11
CA GLY A 137 -43.20 13.76 -10.17
C GLY A 137 -41.76 13.23 -10.06
N LEU A 138 -41.31 12.77 -8.88
CA LEU A 138 -39.99 12.16 -8.67
C LEU A 138 -40.06 10.72 -8.15
N ARG A 139 -39.02 9.92 -8.42
CA ARG A 139 -38.81 8.60 -7.83
C ARG A 139 -38.02 8.74 -6.52
N ASN A 140 -38.17 7.80 -5.59
CA ASN A 140 -37.53 7.88 -4.27
C ASN A 140 -36.01 7.57 -4.31
N ASN A 141 -35.52 6.99 -5.40
CA ASN A 141 -34.13 6.54 -5.57
C ASN A 141 -33.36 7.34 -6.63
N VAL A 142 -33.70 8.62 -6.79
CA VAL A 142 -33.01 9.50 -7.75
C VAL A 142 -31.54 9.67 -7.34
N GLN A 143 -30.63 9.59 -8.32
CA GLN A 143 -29.18 9.76 -8.12
C GLN A 143 -28.67 11.10 -8.69
N ILE A 144 -29.39 11.69 -9.65
CA ILE A 144 -29.04 12.98 -10.26
C ILE A 144 -30.28 13.85 -10.37
N TYR A 145 -30.19 15.10 -9.91
CA TYR A 145 -31.17 16.15 -10.17
C TYR A 145 -30.71 17.04 -11.33
N ILE A 146 -31.58 17.27 -12.30
CA ILE A 146 -31.38 18.19 -13.41
C ILE A 146 -32.38 19.33 -13.24
N PHE A 147 -31.90 20.51 -12.89
CA PHE A 147 -32.71 21.73 -12.74
C PHE A 147 -32.92 22.35 -14.12
N ILE A 148 -34.16 22.72 -14.43
CA ILE A 148 -34.57 23.25 -15.72
C ILE A 148 -34.79 24.76 -15.60
N ASP A 149 -34.15 25.51 -16.49
CA ASP A 149 -34.38 26.93 -16.66
C ASP A 149 -35.72 27.15 -17.37
N LEU A 150 -36.78 27.28 -16.58
CA LEU A 150 -38.15 27.47 -17.06
C LEU A 150 -38.30 28.78 -17.83
N ALA A 151 -37.65 29.86 -17.38
CA ALA A 151 -37.77 31.18 -18.00
C ALA A 151 -37.17 31.16 -19.41
N LYS A 152 -35.97 30.59 -19.58
CA LYS A 152 -35.33 30.43 -20.87
C LYS A 152 -36.11 29.50 -21.80
N GLY A 153 -36.64 28.40 -21.27
CA GLY A 153 -37.49 27.48 -22.03
C GLY A 153 -38.72 28.17 -22.62
N LEU A 154 -39.46 28.93 -21.79
CA LEU A 154 -40.64 29.68 -22.23
C LEU A 154 -40.30 30.78 -23.25
N ALA A 155 -39.22 31.54 -23.02
CA ALA A 155 -38.77 32.60 -23.93
C ALA A 155 -38.38 32.07 -25.32
N GLU A 156 -37.83 30.85 -25.39
CA GLU A 156 -37.47 30.19 -26.65
C GLU A 156 -38.61 29.31 -27.23
N GLY A 157 -39.84 29.44 -26.70
CA GLY A 157 -41.04 28.81 -27.25
C GLY A 157 -41.30 27.36 -26.84
N ILE A 158 -40.57 26.82 -25.86
CA ILE A 158 -40.86 25.49 -25.29
C ILE A 158 -42.12 25.57 -24.44
N ARG A 159 -43.07 24.69 -24.72
CA ARG A 159 -44.34 24.63 -23.97
C ARG A 159 -44.17 23.88 -22.66
N PHE A 160 -44.73 24.43 -21.59
CA PHE A 160 -44.82 23.78 -20.29
C PHE A 160 -46.27 23.78 -19.81
N TYR A 161 -46.64 22.71 -19.10
CA TYR A 161 -47.97 22.51 -18.56
C TYR A 161 -47.89 22.08 -17.11
N GLU A 162 -48.92 22.38 -16.33
CA GLU A 162 -49.14 21.83 -15.00
C GLU A 162 -50.35 20.90 -15.03
N SER A 163 -50.18 19.68 -14.51
CA SER A 163 -51.29 18.76 -14.27
C SER A 163 -52.02 19.08 -12.97
N GLU A 164 -53.26 18.59 -12.80
CA GLU A 164 -54.05 18.78 -11.57
C GLU A 164 -53.35 18.32 -10.28
N ASN A 165 -52.42 17.35 -10.37
CA ASN A 165 -51.64 16.87 -9.23
C ASN A 165 -50.28 17.57 -9.07
N GLY A 166 -50.07 18.72 -9.74
CA GLY A 166 -48.92 19.59 -9.59
C GLY A 166 -47.62 19.08 -10.24
N VAL A 167 -47.71 18.13 -11.19
CA VAL A 167 -46.54 17.69 -11.98
C VAL A 167 -46.38 18.64 -13.16
N ILE A 168 -45.14 19.06 -13.42
CA ILE A 168 -44.83 19.89 -14.57
C ILE A 168 -44.53 18.97 -15.75
N LEU A 169 -45.12 19.27 -16.90
CA LEU A 169 -45.02 18.47 -18.12
C LEU A 169 -44.52 19.36 -19.26
N THR A 170 -43.64 18.82 -20.10
CA THR A 170 -43.25 19.49 -21.35
C THR A 170 -43.14 18.47 -22.47
N PRO A 171 -43.64 18.75 -23.68
CA PRO A 171 -43.44 17.88 -24.83
C PRO A 171 -41.98 17.95 -25.33
N GLY A 172 -41.20 18.93 -24.88
CA GLY A 172 -39.90 19.25 -25.47
C GLY A 172 -40.06 20.04 -26.78
N ASN A 173 -39.05 19.97 -27.63
CA ASN A 173 -39.08 20.45 -29.01
C ASN A 173 -39.92 19.52 -29.92
N ASP A 174 -39.97 19.81 -31.22
CA ASP A 174 -40.72 19.02 -32.21
C ASP A 174 -40.27 17.55 -32.30
N ALA A 175 -39.03 17.25 -31.86
CA ALA A 175 -38.49 15.89 -31.79
C ALA A 175 -38.75 15.19 -30.44
N GLY A 176 -39.42 15.84 -29.49
CA GLY A 176 -39.73 15.27 -28.17
C GLY A 176 -38.61 15.40 -27.13
N PHE A 177 -37.66 16.31 -27.36
CA PHE A 177 -36.47 16.50 -26.51
C PHE A 177 -36.43 17.88 -25.85
N LEU A 178 -35.98 17.92 -24.60
CA LEU A 178 -35.57 19.14 -23.93
C LEU A 178 -34.04 19.18 -23.88
N ALA A 179 -33.44 20.02 -24.72
CA ALA A 179 -32.00 20.09 -24.93
C ALA A 179 -31.22 20.53 -23.67
N PRO A 180 -29.95 20.09 -23.51
CA PRO A 180 -29.13 20.45 -22.33
C PRO A 180 -28.93 21.95 -22.11
N LYS A 181 -29.08 22.79 -23.15
CA LYS A 181 -29.00 24.26 -23.04
C LYS A 181 -30.07 24.88 -22.13
N TYR A 182 -31.12 24.12 -21.78
CA TYR A 182 -32.17 24.50 -20.83
C TYR A 182 -31.92 23.94 -19.42
N PHE A 183 -30.79 23.28 -19.18
CA PHE A 183 -30.42 22.83 -17.83
C PHE A 183 -29.74 23.99 -17.10
N GLU A 184 -30.38 24.48 -16.04
CA GLU A 184 -29.83 25.53 -15.18
C GLU A 184 -28.61 25.00 -14.42
N LYS A 185 -28.72 23.78 -13.86
CA LYS A 185 -27.64 23.07 -13.18
C LYS A 185 -27.97 21.59 -13.04
N VAL A 186 -26.93 20.78 -12.83
CA VAL A 186 -27.06 19.35 -12.55
C VAL A 186 -26.35 19.04 -11.24
N VAL A 187 -27.05 18.34 -10.35
CA VAL A 187 -26.61 18.08 -8.98
C VAL A 187 -26.66 16.58 -8.71
N ASP A 188 -25.54 16.03 -8.26
CA ASP A 188 -25.47 14.66 -7.76
C ASP A 188 -26.22 14.54 -6.42
N VAL A 189 -26.97 13.46 -6.26
CA VAL A 189 -27.85 13.17 -5.11
C VAL A 189 -27.23 12.14 -4.17
N LYS A 190 -25.99 11.69 -4.37
CA LYS A 190 -25.29 10.78 -3.43
C LYS A 190 -25.47 11.28 -1.99
N THR A 191 -26.26 10.52 -1.22
CA THR A 191 -26.43 10.73 0.21
C THR A 191 -25.58 9.69 0.92
N GLY A 192 -24.49 10.15 1.54
CA GLY A 192 -23.59 9.32 2.34
C GLY A 192 -22.13 9.57 1.98
N TYR A 193 -21.23 9.00 2.77
CA TYR A 193 -19.81 8.88 2.44
C TYR A 193 -19.55 7.49 1.84
N PRO A 194 -18.45 7.29 1.08
CA PRO A 194 -18.11 5.98 0.55
C PRO A 194 -18.06 4.89 1.63
N PRO A 195 -18.45 3.64 1.34
CA PRO A 195 -18.55 2.57 2.35
C PRO A 195 -17.19 2.19 2.98
N TYR A 196 -16.09 2.56 2.34
CA TYR A 196 -14.72 2.37 2.81
C TYR A 196 -14.21 3.53 3.66
N THR A 197 -15.04 4.53 3.97
CA THR A 197 -14.72 5.67 4.84
C THR A 197 -14.55 5.22 6.27
N GLN A 198 -13.47 5.67 6.91
CA GLN A 198 -13.10 5.36 8.29
C GLN A 198 -13.63 6.41 9.28
N PRO A 199 -13.71 6.15 10.60
CA PRO A 199 -14.28 7.11 11.54
C PRO A 199 -13.44 8.37 11.59
N GLN A 200 -12.11 8.23 11.51
CA GLN A 200 -11.20 9.37 11.47
C GLN A 200 -11.46 10.30 10.28
N ASP A 201 -11.90 9.76 9.13
CA ASP A 201 -12.21 10.56 7.95
C ASP A 201 -13.43 11.44 8.21
N ILE A 202 -14.44 10.89 8.89
CA ILE A 202 -15.64 11.61 9.31
C ILE A 202 -15.31 12.63 10.39
N LEU A 203 -14.63 12.23 11.47
CA LEU A 203 -14.24 13.15 12.54
C LEU A 203 -13.45 14.35 12.01
N LYS A 204 -12.54 14.11 11.06
CA LYS A 204 -11.77 15.17 10.43
C LYS A 204 -12.63 16.07 9.54
N ALA A 205 -13.53 15.51 8.75
CA ALA A 205 -14.43 16.31 7.91
C ALA A 205 -15.30 17.29 8.73
N PHE A 206 -15.57 16.95 9.99
CA PHE A 206 -16.36 17.77 10.90
C PHE A 206 -15.53 18.54 11.95
N SER A 207 -14.21 18.37 11.99
CA SER A 207 -13.34 19.07 12.96
C SER A 207 -13.34 20.61 12.82
N PRO A 208 -13.55 21.23 11.64
CA PRO A 208 -13.65 22.70 11.54
C PRO A 208 -14.84 23.28 12.31
N TYR A 209 -15.86 22.46 12.61
CA TYR A 209 -17.05 22.91 13.33
C TYR A 209 -16.90 22.79 14.85
N GLY A 210 -15.85 22.15 15.37
CA GLY A 210 -15.63 21.98 16.81
C GLY A 210 -15.26 20.54 17.19
N ASN A 211 -15.25 20.27 18.50
CA ASN A 211 -14.97 18.92 18.98
C ASN A 211 -16.19 18.02 18.72
N VAL A 212 -15.98 16.99 17.90
CA VAL A 212 -17.02 16.09 17.42
C VAL A 212 -16.69 14.66 17.80
N THR A 213 -17.69 13.89 18.19
CA THR A 213 -17.59 12.45 18.44
C THR A 213 -18.62 11.70 17.61
N ILE A 214 -18.34 10.44 17.29
CA ILE A 214 -19.27 9.60 16.53
C ILE A 214 -20.04 8.73 17.51
N ASP A 215 -21.36 8.90 17.54
CA ASP A 215 -22.28 8.08 18.33
C ASP A 215 -22.61 6.75 17.62
N LYS A 216 -22.93 6.85 16.33
CA LYS A 216 -23.27 5.69 15.51
C LYS A 216 -22.69 5.85 14.12
N LEU A 217 -22.04 4.81 13.61
CA LEU A 217 -21.48 4.79 12.26
C LEU A 217 -21.96 3.57 11.51
N THR A 218 -22.49 3.77 10.31
CA THR A 218 -22.93 2.71 9.39
C THR A 218 -22.35 2.98 8.01
N ASN A 219 -22.48 2.04 7.08
CA ASN A 219 -22.05 2.26 5.69
C ASN A 219 -22.85 3.33 4.90
N LYS A 220 -23.87 3.94 5.50
CA LYS A 220 -24.77 4.91 4.83
C LYS A 220 -24.95 6.23 5.61
N LEU A 221 -24.78 6.20 6.93
CA LEU A 221 -25.00 7.36 7.81
C LEU A 221 -24.09 7.32 9.02
N ALA A 222 -23.69 8.50 9.48
CA ALA A 222 -23.03 8.75 10.76
C ALA A 222 -23.94 9.63 11.63
N THR A 223 -24.08 9.28 12.91
CA THR A 223 -24.63 10.16 13.95
C THR A 223 -23.46 10.77 14.70
N LEU A 224 -23.42 12.10 14.74
CA LEU A 224 -22.35 12.90 15.33
C LEU A 224 -22.87 13.64 16.54
N ASN A 225 -22.10 13.61 17.62
CA ASN A 225 -22.32 14.42 18.82
C ASN A 225 -21.30 15.56 18.81
N PHE A 226 -21.80 16.79 18.70
CA PHE A 226 -21.01 18.00 18.84
C PHE A 226 -20.98 18.42 20.30
N ALA A 227 -19.88 19.05 20.73
CA ALA A 227 -19.79 19.62 22.08
C ALA A 227 -20.87 20.68 22.34
N ASN A 228 -21.17 21.51 21.33
CA ASN A 228 -22.09 22.64 21.45
C ASN A 228 -23.18 22.60 20.36
N GLU A 229 -24.34 23.22 20.64
CA GLU A 229 -25.46 23.30 19.69
C GLU A 229 -25.14 24.23 18.50
N GLU A 230 -24.29 25.23 18.71
CA GLU A 230 -23.84 26.18 17.67
C GLU A 230 -23.03 25.48 16.58
N ASP A 231 -22.09 24.62 16.98
CA ASP A 231 -21.27 23.78 16.11
C ASP A 231 -22.13 22.86 15.22
N ALA A 232 -23.14 22.23 15.83
CA ALA A 232 -24.09 21.39 15.11
C ALA A 232 -24.91 22.19 14.09
N LYS A 233 -25.35 23.41 14.45
CA LYS A 233 -26.07 24.31 13.52
C LYS A 233 -25.17 24.76 12.37
N ALA A 234 -23.91 25.08 12.62
CA ALA A 234 -22.94 25.44 11.59
C ALA A 234 -22.70 24.27 10.61
N ALA A 235 -22.51 23.05 11.12
CA ALA A 235 -22.36 21.86 10.30
C ALA A 235 -23.62 21.54 9.46
N ILE A 236 -24.82 21.79 9.99
CA ILE A 236 -26.08 21.67 9.25
C ILE A 236 -26.19 22.75 8.15
N GLN A 237 -25.76 23.98 8.43
CA GLN A 237 -25.77 25.08 7.45
C GLN A 237 -24.83 24.80 6.26
N ASP A 238 -23.73 24.08 6.50
CA ASP A 238 -22.78 23.63 5.48
C ASP A 238 -23.08 22.22 4.95
N SER A 239 -24.31 21.74 5.15
CA SER A 239 -24.79 20.52 4.50
C SER A 239 -24.57 20.60 2.99
N LYS A 240 -24.04 19.51 2.41
CA LYS A 240 -23.61 19.38 1.01
C LYS A 240 -22.40 20.22 0.60
N LYS A 241 -21.68 20.83 1.54
CA LYS A 241 -20.37 21.46 1.31
C LYS A 241 -19.22 20.65 1.91
N ILE A 242 -19.49 19.89 2.96
CA ILE A 242 -18.53 19.00 3.62
C ILE A 242 -18.21 17.84 2.68
N ASN A 243 -16.93 17.57 2.41
CA ASN A 243 -16.49 16.57 1.44
C ASN A 243 -15.67 15.45 2.09
N VAL A 244 -15.94 14.19 1.72
CA VAL A 244 -15.12 13.03 2.06
C VAL A 244 -14.86 12.20 0.81
N TYR A 245 -13.58 12.06 0.44
CA TYR A 245 -13.14 11.33 -0.76
C TYR A 245 -13.81 11.79 -2.07
N GLY A 246 -14.09 13.09 -2.21
CA GLY A 246 -14.77 13.62 -3.38
C GLY A 246 -16.30 13.63 -3.26
N GLU A 247 -16.87 12.99 -2.25
CA GLU A 247 -18.32 12.94 -2.02
C GLU A 247 -18.80 14.01 -1.04
N PHE A 248 -19.84 14.75 -1.40
CA PHE A 248 -20.41 15.78 -0.53
C PHE A 248 -21.44 15.19 0.44
N LEU A 249 -21.24 15.43 1.74
CA LEU A 249 -22.06 14.88 2.80
C LEU A 249 -23.35 15.68 2.98
N THR A 250 -24.47 14.97 3.16
CA THR A 250 -25.72 15.60 3.60
C THR A 250 -25.83 15.51 5.12
N VAL A 251 -25.76 16.65 5.80
CA VAL A 251 -25.93 16.79 7.24
C VAL A 251 -27.38 17.14 7.56
N LYS A 252 -27.97 16.47 8.56
CA LYS A 252 -29.36 16.71 9.01
C LYS A 252 -29.42 16.67 10.54
N PRO A 253 -30.29 17.48 11.17
CA PRO A 253 -30.53 17.38 12.60
C PRO A 253 -31.07 16.00 12.96
N PHE A 254 -30.56 15.43 14.04
CA PHE A 254 -30.97 14.13 14.55
C PHE A 254 -31.39 14.26 16.02
N GLN A 255 -32.66 13.94 16.30
CA GLN A 255 -33.17 13.78 17.65
C GLN A 255 -33.39 12.28 17.87
N GLY A 256 -32.41 11.62 18.48
CA GLY A 256 -32.46 10.18 18.76
C GLY A 256 -32.85 9.90 20.21
N ASN A 257 -33.81 8.98 20.42
CA ASN A 257 -34.03 8.35 21.73
C ASN A 257 -32.87 7.39 22.03
N SER A 258 -32.19 7.62 23.15
CA SER A 258 -31.06 6.82 23.60
C SER A 258 -31.53 5.50 24.20
N GLN A 259 -31.54 4.39 23.45
CA GLN A 259 -31.36 3.04 24.00
C GLN A 259 -30.86 2.06 22.93
N SER A 260 -29.75 1.36 23.21
CA SER A 260 -29.57 -0.03 22.81
C SER A 260 -28.48 -0.69 23.66
N GLU A 261 -28.86 -1.77 24.38
CA GLU A 261 -27.95 -2.69 25.06
C GLU A 261 -27.12 -3.53 24.07
N PRO A 262 -25.92 -4.01 24.46
CA PRO A 262 -25.14 -4.92 23.65
C PRO A 262 -25.67 -6.36 23.78
N SER A 263 -26.07 -6.95 22.65
CA SER A 263 -26.29 -8.40 22.55
C SER A 263 -25.00 -9.08 22.07
N THR A 264 -24.52 -10.07 22.82
CA THR A 264 -23.37 -10.89 22.46
C THR A 264 -23.81 -12.11 21.65
N PRO A 265 -23.27 -12.34 20.44
CA PRO A 265 -23.34 -13.65 19.80
C PRO A 265 -22.16 -14.52 20.27
N LYS A 266 -22.45 -15.66 20.91
CA LYS A 266 -21.46 -16.75 21.05
C LYS A 266 -21.27 -17.39 19.68
N ARG A 267 -20.09 -17.21 19.07
CA ARG A 267 -19.68 -17.95 17.86
C ARG A 267 -18.57 -18.93 18.22
N ASN A 268 -18.75 -20.18 17.79
CA ASN A 268 -17.70 -21.18 17.81
C ASN A 268 -16.69 -20.86 16.69
N PHE A 269 -15.43 -20.65 17.06
CA PHE A 269 -14.35 -20.42 16.11
C PHE A 269 -13.86 -21.75 15.54
N THR A 270 -14.17 -22.03 14.29
CA THR A 270 -13.44 -23.04 13.51
C THR A 270 -12.14 -22.44 12.99
N ARG A 271 -11.03 -23.12 13.27
CA ARG A 271 -9.67 -22.71 12.93
C ARG A 271 -9.42 -22.85 11.42
N THR A 272 -9.71 -21.82 10.63
CA THR A 272 -9.27 -21.75 9.24
C THR A 272 -7.97 -20.95 9.12
N LYS A 273 -6.89 -21.64 8.70
CA LYS A 273 -5.63 -21.01 8.28
C LYS A 273 -5.88 -20.17 7.03
N GLN A 274 -6.14 -18.88 7.16
CA GLN A 274 -6.03 -17.98 6.02
C GLN A 274 -5.27 -16.72 6.42
N LYS A 275 -3.98 -16.71 6.07
CA LYS A 275 -3.20 -15.48 5.94
C LYS A 275 -3.95 -14.62 4.92
N GLY A 276 -4.27 -13.37 5.25
CA GLY A 276 -5.01 -12.47 4.35
C GLY A 276 -4.43 -12.51 2.94
N VAL A 277 -5.18 -13.09 2.00
CA VAL A 277 -4.74 -13.24 0.61
C VAL A 277 -4.88 -11.88 -0.06
N ILE A 278 -3.83 -11.42 -0.73
CA ILE A 278 -3.89 -10.17 -1.51
C ILE A 278 -5.01 -10.37 -2.55
N VAL A 279 -5.94 -9.43 -2.61
CA VAL A 279 -7.03 -9.46 -3.59
C VAL A 279 -6.40 -9.54 -4.97
N ASP A 280 -6.82 -10.50 -5.79
CA ASP A 280 -6.35 -10.62 -7.16
C ASP A 280 -7.01 -9.50 -8.00
N PRO A 281 -6.24 -8.67 -8.75
CA PRO A 281 -6.78 -7.63 -9.59
C PRO A 281 -7.82 -8.15 -10.59
N HIS A 282 -7.74 -9.41 -11.02
CA HIS A 282 -8.71 -10.00 -11.97
C HIS A 282 -10.10 -10.21 -11.35
N ARG A 283 -10.22 -10.13 -10.01
CA ARG A 283 -11.48 -10.21 -9.28
C ARG A 283 -12.12 -8.85 -9.03
N ILE A 284 -11.45 -7.77 -9.42
CA ILE A 284 -11.95 -6.41 -9.27
C ILE A 284 -12.53 -5.98 -10.63
N ASP A 285 -13.74 -5.44 -10.62
CA ASP A 285 -14.31 -4.85 -11.83
C ASP A 285 -13.55 -3.56 -12.15
N LEU A 286 -12.70 -3.64 -13.18
CA LEU A 286 -11.98 -2.49 -13.70
C LEU A 286 -12.61 -1.95 -15.00
N SER A 287 -13.89 -2.25 -15.27
CA SER A 287 -14.62 -1.57 -16.34
C SER A 287 -14.94 -0.11 -15.96
N GLY A 288 -15.43 0.68 -16.92
CA GLY A 288 -15.77 2.08 -16.66
C GLY A 288 -14.64 3.07 -16.81
N ASP A 289 -14.83 4.27 -16.28
CA ASP A 289 -13.82 5.33 -16.24
C ASP A 289 -12.84 5.17 -15.06
N PHE A 290 -11.83 6.04 -14.97
CA PHE A 290 -10.82 5.97 -13.92
C PHE A 290 -11.42 6.04 -12.51
N HIS A 291 -12.48 6.84 -12.30
CA HIS A 291 -13.08 7.03 -10.99
C HIS A 291 -13.87 5.79 -10.55
N GLU A 292 -14.66 5.20 -11.46
CA GLU A 292 -15.36 3.93 -11.22
C GLU A 292 -14.38 2.81 -10.88
N GLN A 293 -13.27 2.71 -11.61
CA GLN A 293 -12.21 1.74 -11.34
C GLN A 293 -11.55 1.96 -9.98
N LEU A 294 -11.24 3.22 -9.66
CA LEU A 294 -10.66 3.59 -8.36
C LEU A 294 -11.59 3.20 -7.21
N ASP A 295 -12.88 3.51 -7.31
CA ASP A 295 -13.88 3.14 -6.30
C ASP A 295 -13.98 1.64 -6.11
N ASN A 296 -13.95 0.88 -7.20
CA ASN A 296 -13.97 -0.59 -7.16
C ASN A 296 -12.71 -1.16 -6.49
N ILE A 297 -11.52 -0.59 -6.77
CA ILE A 297 -10.28 -0.96 -6.07
C ILE A 297 -10.37 -0.63 -4.59
N MET A 298 -10.82 0.58 -4.24
CA MET A 298 -10.94 1.03 -2.85
C MET A 298 -11.89 0.13 -2.05
N ALA A 299 -13.05 -0.19 -2.62
CA ALA A 299 -14.03 -1.10 -2.01
C ALA A 299 -13.50 -2.54 -1.85
N ALA A 300 -12.71 -3.02 -2.81
CA ALA A 300 -12.16 -4.37 -2.78
C ALA A 300 -10.98 -4.52 -1.81
N VAL A 301 -10.07 -3.55 -1.78
CA VAL A 301 -8.74 -3.68 -1.18
C VAL A 301 -8.65 -3.08 0.22
N ARG A 302 -9.30 -1.93 0.48
CA ARG A 302 -9.24 -1.25 1.78
C ARG A 302 -9.99 -2.05 2.84
N LEU A 303 -9.57 -1.91 4.10
CA LEU A 303 -10.37 -2.37 5.22
C LEU A 303 -11.67 -1.55 5.29
N THR A 304 -12.78 -2.23 5.56
CA THR A 304 -14.06 -1.60 5.84
C THR A 304 -14.08 -1.03 7.25
N GLN A 305 -15.07 -0.18 7.52
CA GLN A 305 -15.28 0.37 8.84
C GLN A 305 -15.47 -0.70 9.92
N GLU A 306 -16.30 -1.70 9.63
CA GLU A 306 -16.62 -2.78 10.58
C GLU A 306 -15.37 -3.57 10.94
N GLU A 307 -14.53 -3.87 9.94
CA GLU A 307 -13.25 -4.55 10.16
C GLU A 307 -12.31 -3.72 11.05
N VAL A 308 -12.22 -2.40 10.84
CA VAL A 308 -11.37 -1.53 11.68
C VAL A 308 -11.92 -1.40 13.10
N THR A 309 -13.24 -1.24 13.28
CA THR A 309 -13.84 -1.16 14.62
C THR A 309 -13.66 -2.46 15.39
N LYS A 310 -13.75 -3.61 14.71
CA LYS A 310 -13.51 -4.94 15.31
C LYS A 310 -12.09 -5.08 15.88
N LEU A 311 -11.10 -4.33 15.36
CA LEU A 311 -9.74 -4.34 15.89
C LEU A 311 -9.62 -3.73 17.29
N SER A 312 -10.60 -2.94 17.76
CA SER A 312 -10.60 -2.49 19.16
C SER A 312 -10.51 -3.64 20.15
N THR A 313 -11.20 -4.75 19.86
CA THR A 313 -11.14 -5.99 20.66
C THR A 313 -9.72 -6.53 20.80
N LEU A 314 -8.90 -6.49 19.75
CA LEU A 314 -7.49 -6.91 19.83
C LEU A 314 -6.70 -6.09 20.86
N TYR A 315 -6.86 -4.77 20.85
CA TYR A 315 -6.10 -3.90 21.75
C TYR A 315 -6.59 -4.03 23.19
N THR A 316 -7.90 -4.18 23.40
CA THR A 316 -8.48 -4.49 24.72
C THR A 316 -7.96 -5.82 25.26
N ASP A 317 -8.01 -6.90 24.47
CA ASP A 317 -7.52 -8.23 24.88
C ASP A 317 -6.03 -8.19 25.22
N LEU A 318 -5.22 -7.46 24.44
CA LEU A 318 -3.80 -7.26 24.73
C LEU A 318 -3.60 -6.50 26.04
N GLU A 319 -4.31 -5.40 26.23
CA GLU A 319 -4.16 -4.54 27.40
C GLU A 319 -4.53 -5.28 28.68
N GLU A 320 -5.70 -5.95 28.72
CA GLU A 320 -6.16 -6.73 29.88
C GLU A 320 -5.15 -7.79 30.32
N ILE A 321 -4.51 -8.47 29.36
CA ILE A 321 -3.55 -9.53 29.64
C ILE A 321 -2.20 -8.95 30.06
N LEU A 322 -1.70 -7.94 29.37
CA LEU A 322 -0.40 -7.35 29.67
C LEU A 322 -0.40 -6.58 30.99
N GLN A 323 -1.54 -6.03 31.42
CA GLN A 323 -1.68 -5.39 32.72
C GLN A 323 -1.41 -6.35 33.91
N GLN A 324 -1.52 -7.66 33.73
CA GLN A 324 -1.12 -8.63 34.76
C GLN A 324 0.40 -8.66 34.99
N LEU A 325 1.20 -8.32 33.97
CA LEU A 325 2.65 -8.16 34.11
C LEU A 325 3.04 -6.72 34.49
N TRP A 326 2.35 -5.76 33.90
CA TRP A 326 2.65 -4.33 33.99
C TRP A 326 1.36 -3.54 34.26
N PRO A 327 0.89 -3.52 35.52
CA PRO A 327 -0.31 -2.76 35.89
C PRO A 327 -0.26 -1.32 35.38
N GLY A 328 -1.30 -0.87 34.67
CA GLY A 328 -1.35 0.47 34.07
C GLY A 328 -0.65 0.61 32.72
N CYS A 329 -0.18 -0.48 32.09
CA CYS A 329 0.29 -0.41 30.70
C CYS A 329 -0.85 -0.18 29.71
N MET A 330 -0.57 0.53 28.62
CA MET A 330 -1.55 0.84 27.57
C MET A 330 -1.14 0.21 26.24
N ALA A 331 -2.09 -0.41 25.54
CA ALA A 331 -1.88 -0.94 24.19
C ALA A 331 -2.29 0.12 23.14
N ILE A 332 -1.31 0.77 22.52
CA ILE A 332 -1.53 1.92 21.65
C ILE A 332 -1.38 1.50 20.17
N PRO A 333 -2.45 1.57 19.35
CA PRO A 333 -2.37 1.23 17.94
C PRO A 333 -1.55 2.26 17.14
N PHE A 334 -0.80 1.78 16.16
CA PHE A 334 -0.13 2.65 15.18
C PHE A 334 -0.04 1.97 13.80
N GLY A 335 0.68 2.57 12.86
CA GLY A 335 0.97 1.98 11.56
C GLY A 335 -0.17 2.10 10.55
N SER A 336 -0.11 1.27 9.51
CA SER A 336 -0.90 1.45 8.27
C SER A 336 -2.41 1.56 8.50
N ILE A 337 -2.97 0.82 9.47
CA ILE A 337 -4.40 0.84 9.75
C ILE A 337 -4.81 2.19 10.34
N THR A 338 -4.05 2.67 11.34
CA THR A 338 -4.30 3.96 12.00
C THR A 338 -4.10 5.17 11.09
N THR A 339 -3.21 5.06 10.10
CA THR A 339 -2.96 6.15 9.13
C THR A 339 -4.01 6.21 8.01
N GLY A 340 -5.01 5.32 8.02
CA GLY A 340 -6.02 5.21 6.95
C GLY A 340 -5.57 4.45 5.70
N LEU A 341 -4.33 3.92 5.68
CA LEU A 341 -3.73 3.15 4.59
C LEU A 341 -3.89 1.63 4.77
N GLY A 342 -4.78 1.21 5.68
CA GLY A 342 -5.07 -0.19 5.98
C GLY A 342 -5.72 -0.89 4.79
N ILE A 343 -5.09 -1.96 4.29
CA ILE A 343 -5.66 -2.86 3.30
C ILE A 343 -5.92 -4.22 3.98
N LYS A 344 -6.73 -5.10 3.38
CA LYS A 344 -7.11 -6.41 3.97
C LYS A 344 -5.94 -7.34 4.32
N THR A 345 -4.73 -7.02 3.87
CA THR A 345 -3.49 -7.75 4.18
C THR A 345 -2.49 -6.96 5.02
N SER A 346 -2.92 -5.83 5.60
CA SER A 346 -2.13 -5.07 6.57
C SER A 346 -2.14 -5.78 7.91
N ASP A 347 -0.99 -5.75 8.58
CA ASP A 347 -0.87 -6.15 9.98
C ASP A 347 -1.38 -5.03 10.89
N ALA A 348 -1.83 -5.37 12.09
CA ALA A 348 -2.14 -4.44 13.16
C ALA A 348 -0.86 -4.17 13.99
N ASP A 349 -0.38 -2.94 14.00
CA ASP A 349 0.82 -2.58 14.76
C ASP A 349 0.43 -1.98 16.12
N CYS A 350 1.08 -2.44 17.19
CA CYS A 350 0.77 -2.02 18.56
C CYS A 350 2.04 -1.68 19.35
N TYR A 351 2.08 -0.49 19.95
CA TYR A 351 3.10 -0.09 20.91
C TYR A 351 2.52 -0.23 22.31
N VAL A 352 3.23 -0.94 23.19
CA VAL A 352 2.83 -1.05 24.60
C VAL A 352 3.60 -0.03 25.39
N ASP A 353 2.88 0.94 25.96
CA ASP A 353 3.47 1.88 26.89
C ASP A 353 3.51 1.26 28.29
N ILE A 354 4.73 1.00 28.77
CA ILE A 354 4.96 0.43 30.09
C ILE A 354 5.22 1.57 31.09
N PRO A 355 4.51 1.62 32.23
CA PRO A 355 4.73 2.62 33.27
C PRO A 355 6.18 2.62 33.78
N ASN A 356 6.68 3.80 34.15
CA ASN A 356 8.08 4.00 34.49
C ASN A 356 8.58 3.09 35.63
N GLU A 357 7.74 2.78 36.60
CA GLU A 357 8.06 1.86 37.71
C GLU A 357 8.39 0.43 37.27
N PHE A 358 7.88 0.00 36.10
CA PHE A 358 8.15 -1.31 35.52
C PHE A 358 9.22 -1.28 34.41
N ARG A 359 9.74 -0.09 34.06
CA ARG A 359 10.76 0.06 33.03
C ARG A 359 12.14 -0.33 33.57
N ASN A 360 12.62 -1.49 33.14
CA ASN A 360 13.99 -1.98 33.33
C ASN A 360 14.70 -2.23 31.97
N PRO A 361 15.85 -1.58 31.70
CA PRO A 361 16.59 -1.73 30.44
C PRO A 361 17.21 -3.11 30.22
N HIS A 362 17.38 -3.92 31.26
CA HIS A 362 17.95 -5.27 31.18
C HIS A 362 16.89 -6.36 30.93
N VAL A 363 15.61 -6.00 30.88
CA VAL A 363 14.51 -6.96 30.71
C VAL A 363 14.09 -7.05 29.25
N SER A 364 13.97 -8.28 28.75
CA SER A 364 13.33 -8.53 27.45
C SER A 364 11.81 -8.54 27.59
N TYR A 365 11.17 -7.37 27.40
CA TYR A 365 9.71 -7.24 27.39
C TYR A 365 9.06 -8.13 26.34
N VAL A 366 9.67 -8.23 25.16
CA VAL A 366 9.24 -9.11 24.06
C VAL A 366 9.08 -10.56 24.53
N ASN A 367 10.07 -11.10 25.24
CA ASN A 367 10.01 -12.49 25.72
C ASN A 367 8.99 -12.66 26.87
N LYS A 368 8.86 -11.67 27.76
CA LYS A 368 7.83 -11.69 28.82
C LYS A 368 6.42 -11.65 28.24
N ALA A 369 6.16 -10.74 27.30
CA ALA A 369 4.89 -10.62 26.60
C ALA A 369 4.54 -11.90 25.85
N LYS A 370 5.49 -12.49 25.10
CA LYS A 370 5.26 -13.79 24.45
C LYS A 370 4.82 -14.87 25.46
N ARG A 371 5.49 -14.98 26.61
CA ARG A 371 5.18 -16.02 27.61
C ARG A 371 3.78 -15.87 28.20
N ILE A 372 3.35 -14.64 28.53
CA ILE A 372 2.00 -14.46 29.08
C ILE A 372 0.93 -14.69 28.00
N LEU A 373 1.13 -14.20 26.77
CA LEU A 373 0.19 -14.40 25.67
C LEU A 373 0.05 -15.89 25.28
N GLN A 374 1.10 -16.70 25.47
CA GLN A 374 1.04 -18.16 25.31
C GLN A 374 0.05 -18.84 26.27
N GLY A 375 -0.28 -18.21 27.41
CA GLY A 375 -1.31 -18.67 28.34
C GLY A 375 -2.74 -18.55 27.80
N TYR A 376 -2.95 -17.85 26.68
CA TYR A 376 -4.25 -17.56 26.09
C TYR A 376 -4.38 -18.09 24.65
N PRO A 377 -4.29 -19.42 24.43
CA PRO A 377 -4.27 -20.01 23.09
C PRO A 377 -5.60 -19.88 22.32
N HIS A 378 -6.67 -19.47 22.98
CA HIS A 378 -7.97 -19.17 22.36
C HIS A 378 -8.05 -17.74 21.78
N LEU A 379 -7.12 -16.86 22.19
CA LEU A 379 -7.02 -15.48 21.68
C LEU A 379 -5.83 -15.32 20.73
N PHE A 380 -4.67 -15.91 21.05
CA PHE A 380 -3.43 -15.72 20.29
C PHE A 380 -2.89 -17.02 19.73
N ALA A 381 -2.50 -16.98 18.46
CA ALA A 381 -1.82 -18.06 17.75
C ALA A 381 -0.51 -17.55 17.12
N GLU A 382 0.34 -18.47 16.67
CA GLU A 382 1.54 -18.16 15.88
C GLU A 382 2.53 -17.17 16.55
N LEU A 383 2.68 -17.23 17.87
CA LEU A 383 3.52 -16.31 18.63
C LEU A 383 5.03 -16.49 18.35
N ILE A 384 5.63 -15.46 17.76
CA ILE A 384 7.07 -15.39 17.42
C ILE A 384 7.67 -14.14 18.05
N ALA A 385 8.63 -14.34 18.97
CA ALA A 385 9.41 -13.24 19.54
C ALA A 385 10.64 -12.96 18.68
N ILE A 386 10.88 -11.69 18.34
CA ILE A 386 12.02 -11.22 17.57
C ILE A 386 12.76 -10.13 18.38
N PRO A 387 13.49 -10.52 19.45
CA PRO A 387 14.07 -9.55 20.38
C PRO A 387 15.33 -8.84 19.86
N ARG A 388 16.00 -9.39 18.83
CA ARG A 388 17.30 -8.89 18.31
C ARG A 388 17.19 -7.96 17.10
N ALA A 389 15.98 -7.64 16.65
CA ALA A 389 15.78 -6.69 15.55
C ALA A 389 16.04 -5.25 16.02
N HIS A 390 16.26 -4.32 15.07
CA HIS A 390 16.41 -2.89 15.40
C HIS A 390 15.24 -2.36 16.23
N THR A 391 14.02 -2.82 15.90
CA THR A 391 12.82 -2.64 16.71
C THR A 391 12.36 -4.04 17.18
N PRO A 392 12.63 -4.41 18.44
CA PRO A 392 12.21 -5.69 18.99
C PRO A 392 10.68 -5.84 18.99
N ILE A 393 10.18 -6.95 18.45
CA ILE A 393 8.73 -7.19 18.30
C ILE A 393 8.30 -8.60 18.70
N VAL A 394 7.03 -8.75 19.10
CA VAL A 394 6.31 -10.04 19.14
C VAL A 394 5.32 -10.05 17.98
N LYS A 395 5.46 -11.02 17.07
CA LYS A 395 4.47 -11.28 16.03
C LYS A 395 3.49 -12.34 16.50
N PHE A 396 2.20 -12.19 16.24
CA PHE A 396 1.19 -13.21 16.50
C PHE A 396 -0.05 -13.00 15.64
N PHE A 397 -0.93 -14.00 15.61
CA PHE A 397 -2.25 -13.93 15.00
C PHE A 397 -3.32 -13.86 16.10
N HIS A 398 -4.19 -12.86 16.04
CA HIS A 398 -5.31 -12.71 16.95
C HIS A 398 -6.56 -13.38 16.38
N ILE A 399 -7.06 -14.38 17.11
CA ILE A 399 -8.12 -15.28 16.64
C ILE A 399 -9.47 -14.55 16.52
N PRO A 400 -9.96 -13.79 17.53
CA PRO A 400 -11.25 -13.10 17.44
C PRO A 400 -11.37 -12.13 16.27
N THR A 401 -10.30 -11.37 16.00
CA THR A 401 -10.26 -10.36 14.94
C THR A 401 -9.70 -10.88 13.62
N GLU A 402 -9.22 -12.12 13.58
CA GLU A 402 -8.59 -12.75 12.40
C GLU A 402 -7.43 -11.91 11.80
N THR A 403 -6.62 -11.28 12.66
CA THR A 403 -5.64 -10.28 12.23
C THR A 403 -4.23 -10.61 12.74
N ASN A 404 -3.22 -10.44 11.89
CA ASN A 404 -1.82 -10.50 12.31
C ASN A 404 -1.45 -9.22 13.05
N CYS A 405 -0.68 -9.33 14.14
CA CYS A 405 -0.25 -8.21 14.94
C CYS A 405 1.25 -8.23 15.23
N ASP A 406 1.86 -7.06 15.13
CA ASP A 406 3.25 -6.79 15.53
C ASP A 406 3.24 -5.90 16.79
N LEU A 407 3.72 -6.44 17.90
CA LEU A 407 3.75 -5.76 19.20
C LEU A 407 5.17 -5.29 19.54
N THR A 408 5.36 -4.00 19.79
CA THR A 408 6.65 -3.38 20.14
C THR A 408 6.62 -2.71 21.51
N PHE A 409 7.78 -2.67 22.16
CA PHE A 409 8.00 -2.05 23.48
C PHE A 409 9.10 -0.98 23.48
N LYS A 410 9.75 -0.75 22.33
CA LYS A 410 11.01 0.01 22.28
C LYS A 410 10.78 1.51 22.48
N THR A 411 10.00 2.11 21.58
CA THR A 411 9.86 3.57 21.50
C THR A 411 8.53 3.96 20.85
N PRO A 412 7.92 5.06 21.29
CA PRO A 412 6.72 5.61 20.66
C PRO A 412 6.99 6.33 19.33
N LEU A 413 8.23 6.37 18.80
CA LEU A 413 8.53 7.01 17.52
C LEU A 413 7.64 6.51 16.37
N GLY A 414 7.35 5.20 16.30
CA GLY A 414 6.44 4.63 15.30
C GLY A 414 5.01 5.20 15.38
N MET A 415 4.54 5.48 16.60
CA MET A 415 3.26 6.15 16.84
C MET A 415 3.32 7.61 16.38
N GLN A 416 4.38 8.36 16.70
CA GLN A 416 4.51 9.76 16.27
C GLN A 416 4.60 9.89 14.75
N ASN A 417 5.37 9.02 14.09
CA ASN A 417 5.42 8.91 12.64
C ASN A 417 4.04 8.61 12.04
N SER A 418 3.27 7.73 12.67
CA SER A 418 1.90 7.42 12.23
C SER A 418 0.97 8.62 12.39
N ARG A 419 1.10 9.39 13.48
CA ARG A 419 0.33 10.64 13.67
C ARG A 419 0.67 11.69 12.62
N LEU A 420 1.95 11.89 12.31
CA LEU A 420 2.39 12.79 11.24
C LEU A 420 1.85 12.36 9.87
N ILE A 421 1.97 11.06 9.53
CA ILE A 421 1.42 10.52 8.28
C ILE A 421 -0.09 10.75 8.22
N ALA A 422 -0.82 10.44 9.30
CA ALA A 422 -2.26 10.63 9.34
C ALA A 422 -2.62 12.11 9.14
N PHE A 423 -1.93 13.02 9.81
CA PHE A 423 -2.12 14.45 9.66
C PHE A 423 -1.95 14.90 8.20
N LEU A 424 -0.83 14.52 7.56
CA LEU A 424 -0.50 14.86 6.18
C LEU A 424 -1.45 14.22 5.16
N LEU A 425 -1.68 12.91 5.23
CA LEU A 425 -2.48 12.21 4.22
C LEU A 425 -3.96 12.55 4.26
N HIS A 426 -4.48 13.00 5.40
CA HIS A 426 -5.87 13.46 5.46
C HIS A 426 -5.98 14.97 5.17
N ALA A 427 -4.88 15.68 4.87
CA ALA A 427 -4.93 17.11 4.56
C ALA A 427 -5.65 17.39 3.23
N ASP A 428 -5.66 16.40 2.33
CA ASP A 428 -6.35 16.48 1.05
C ASP A 428 -7.06 15.13 0.75
N PRO A 429 -8.33 15.14 0.30
CA PRO A 429 -9.10 13.92 0.05
C PRO A 429 -8.52 13.04 -1.07
N ARG A 430 -7.64 13.56 -1.94
CA ARG A 430 -7.02 12.82 -3.05
C ARG A 430 -5.94 11.83 -2.59
N PHE A 431 -5.33 12.05 -1.42
CA PHE A 431 -4.08 11.38 -1.06
C PHE A 431 -4.26 9.94 -0.59
N ILE A 432 -5.25 9.66 0.26
CA ILE A 432 -5.50 8.30 0.74
C ILE A 432 -5.87 7.36 -0.42
N PRO A 433 -6.80 7.70 -1.34
CA PRO A 433 -7.08 6.86 -2.51
C PRO A 433 -5.83 6.59 -3.35
N MET A 434 -5.06 7.64 -3.66
CA MET A 434 -3.81 7.53 -4.42
C MET A 434 -2.80 6.61 -3.72
N ALA A 435 -2.58 6.81 -2.42
CA ALA A 435 -1.63 6.04 -1.64
C ALA A 435 -2.03 4.57 -1.48
N VAL A 436 -3.33 4.28 -1.34
CA VAL A 436 -3.85 2.90 -1.29
C VAL A 436 -3.61 2.20 -2.63
N VAL A 437 -3.86 2.85 -3.76
CA VAL A 437 -3.58 2.28 -5.10
C VAL A 437 -2.10 1.99 -5.27
N ILE A 438 -1.20 2.93 -4.93
CA ILE A 438 0.26 2.74 -5.03
C ILE A 438 0.71 1.58 -4.11
N LYS A 439 0.18 1.51 -2.90
CA LYS A 439 0.47 0.43 -1.96
C LYS A 439 0.00 -0.93 -2.48
N TYR A 440 -1.20 -0.99 -3.05
CA TYR A 440 -1.76 -2.20 -3.63
C TYR A 440 -0.95 -2.65 -4.86
N TRP A 441 -0.62 -1.73 -5.75
CA TRP A 441 0.27 -1.96 -6.89
C TRP A 441 1.61 -2.57 -6.47
N ALA A 442 2.26 -2.01 -5.43
CA ALA A 442 3.53 -2.54 -4.92
C ALA A 442 3.40 -3.95 -4.30
N LYS A 443 2.27 -4.23 -3.64
CA LYS A 443 1.94 -5.54 -3.07
C LYS A 443 1.73 -6.59 -4.16
N ILE A 444 0.97 -6.26 -5.22
CA ILE A 444 0.66 -7.16 -6.35
C ILE A 444 1.93 -7.59 -7.08
N HIS A 445 2.83 -6.63 -7.34
CA HIS A 445 4.10 -6.91 -7.99
C HIS A 445 5.16 -7.50 -7.06
N GLY A 446 4.84 -7.66 -5.78
CA GLY A 446 5.66 -8.39 -4.83
C GLY A 446 6.99 -7.73 -4.48
N PHE A 447 7.16 -6.42 -4.69
CA PHE A 447 8.36 -5.70 -4.27
C PHE A 447 8.17 -4.91 -2.95
N SER A 448 7.01 -5.00 -2.30
CA SER A 448 6.78 -4.52 -0.94
C SER A 448 6.67 -5.65 0.10
N GLY A 449 7.08 -5.37 1.34
CA GLY A 449 7.01 -6.31 2.48
C GLY A 449 8.34 -6.50 3.23
N THR A 450 8.41 -7.54 4.07
CA THR A 450 9.60 -7.85 4.88
C THR A 450 10.83 -8.12 4.01
N GLY A 451 11.94 -7.43 4.29
CA GLY A 451 13.18 -7.53 3.50
C GLY A 451 13.10 -6.90 2.10
N LYS A 452 12.04 -6.13 1.83
CA LYS A 452 11.79 -5.42 0.56
C LYS A 452 11.48 -3.95 0.85
N LEU A 453 10.87 -3.23 -0.11
CA LEU A 453 10.38 -1.88 0.15
C LEU A 453 9.29 -1.94 1.24
N THR A 454 9.49 -1.25 2.35
CA THR A 454 8.48 -1.21 3.42
C THR A 454 7.31 -0.32 2.98
N ASN A 455 6.11 -0.60 3.51
CA ASN A 455 4.96 0.28 3.26
C ASN A 455 5.23 1.69 3.77
N TYR A 456 5.94 1.82 4.89
CA TYR A 456 6.35 3.11 5.44
C TYR A 456 7.28 3.88 4.48
N ALA A 457 8.31 3.23 3.91
CA ALA A 457 9.18 3.84 2.91
C ALA A 457 8.41 4.26 1.65
N LEU A 458 7.46 3.45 1.19
CA LEU A 458 6.59 3.80 0.07
C LEU A 458 5.71 5.02 0.39
N THR A 459 5.17 5.12 1.61
CA THR A 459 4.44 6.32 2.07
C THR A 459 5.34 7.56 2.12
N MET A 460 6.61 7.43 2.53
CA MET A 460 7.55 8.55 2.49
C MET A 460 7.84 9.02 1.06
N LEU A 461 7.93 8.10 0.08
CA LEU A 461 8.05 8.47 -1.33
C LEU A 461 6.82 9.27 -1.80
N ILE A 462 5.62 8.88 -1.38
CA ILE A 462 4.37 9.58 -1.73
C ILE A 462 4.34 10.97 -1.10
N ILE A 463 4.61 11.08 0.20
CA ILE A 463 4.62 12.37 0.92
C ILE A 463 5.65 13.31 0.30
N PHE A 464 6.87 12.82 0.02
CA PHE A 464 7.90 13.63 -0.63
C PHE A 464 7.45 14.16 -1.98
N TYR A 465 6.86 13.31 -2.84
CA TYR A 465 6.34 13.75 -4.13
C TYR A 465 5.31 14.88 -4.00
N LEU A 466 4.41 14.79 -3.02
CA LEU A 466 3.37 15.79 -2.75
C LEU A 466 3.92 17.10 -2.16
N GLN A 467 5.16 17.12 -1.67
CA GLN A 467 5.84 18.29 -1.12
C GLN A 467 6.58 19.11 -2.17
N LEU A 468 6.92 18.52 -3.32
CA LEU A 468 7.78 19.15 -4.32
C LEU A 468 7.08 20.27 -5.08
N ASP A 469 7.84 21.29 -5.49
CA ASP A 469 7.36 22.29 -6.45
C ASP A 469 7.34 21.70 -7.88
N PRO A 470 6.31 21.97 -8.72
CA PRO A 470 5.15 22.86 -8.51
C PRO A 470 3.91 22.19 -7.88
N ILE A 471 4.02 20.95 -7.40
CA ILE A 471 2.90 20.21 -6.80
C ILE A 471 2.45 20.91 -5.52
N SER A 472 3.39 21.18 -4.60
CA SER A 472 3.26 22.08 -3.45
C SER A 472 1.93 21.95 -2.69
N ILE A 473 1.45 20.71 -2.51
CA ILE A 473 0.19 20.43 -1.79
C ILE A 473 0.46 20.23 -0.30
N LEU A 474 1.58 19.60 0.04
CA LEU A 474 2.00 19.38 1.42
C LEU A 474 3.21 20.26 1.77
N PRO A 475 3.27 20.84 2.97
CA PRO A 475 4.49 21.47 3.47
C PRO A 475 5.55 20.41 3.84
N SER A 476 6.80 20.86 3.96
CA SER A 476 7.88 20.05 4.54
C SER A 476 7.61 19.75 6.02
N VAL A 477 8.19 18.66 6.54
CA VAL A 477 8.03 18.36 7.97
C VAL A 477 8.73 19.40 8.82
N GLN A 478 9.90 19.88 8.40
CA GLN A 478 10.59 21.00 9.04
C GLN A 478 9.69 22.25 9.17
N TRP A 479 8.88 22.57 8.15
CA TRP A 479 7.94 23.68 8.21
C TRP A 479 6.85 23.44 9.28
N LEU A 480 6.39 22.19 9.42
CA LEU A 480 5.43 21.81 10.47
C LEU A 480 6.03 21.86 11.88
N GLN A 481 7.36 21.82 12.01
CA GLN A 481 8.10 21.88 13.27
C GLN A 481 8.66 23.27 13.60
N LYS A 482 8.25 24.31 12.87
CA LYS A 482 8.84 25.66 13.00
C LYS A 482 8.51 26.35 14.33
N ASP A 483 7.40 25.98 14.97
CA ASP A 483 6.97 26.57 16.23
C ASP A 483 7.64 25.85 17.41
N PRO A 484 8.54 26.51 18.17
CA PRO A 484 9.18 25.89 19.32
C PRO A 484 8.20 25.49 20.43
N GLY A 485 6.99 26.06 20.46
CA GLY A 485 5.94 25.67 21.41
C GLY A 485 5.40 24.26 21.17
N ASP A 486 5.58 23.72 19.97
CA ASP A 486 5.17 22.37 19.61
C ASP A 486 6.27 21.32 19.86
N ASP A 487 7.50 21.73 20.20
CA ASP A 487 8.64 20.81 20.37
C ASP A 487 8.32 19.69 21.37
N HIS A 488 8.51 18.45 20.91
CA HIS A 488 8.29 17.26 21.72
C HIS A 488 9.40 16.25 21.47
N ILE A 489 10.35 16.14 22.40
CA ILE A 489 11.56 15.34 22.19
C ILE A 489 11.36 13.90 22.66
N ILE A 490 11.49 12.95 21.72
CA ILE A 490 11.49 11.50 21.99
C ILE A 490 12.73 10.92 21.33
N ASP A 491 13.51 10.13 22.07
CA ASP A 491 14.75 9.52 21.61
C ASP A 491 15.69 10.52 20.89
N PHE A 492 15.81 11.72 21.46
CA PHE A 492 16.64 12.83 20.94
C PHE A 492 16.17 13.47 19.62
N TRP A 493 14.99 13.12 19.12
CA TRP A 493 14.38 13.67 17.91
C TRP A 493 13.16 14.54 18.23
N ASN A 494 12.97 15.61 17.47
CA ASN A 494 11.75 16.41 17.58
C ASN A 494 10.61 15.67 16.89
N THR A 495 9.61 15.30 17.68
CA THR A 495 8.37 14.66 17.22
C THR A 495 7.18 15.60 17.28
N GLY A 496 7.40 16.82 17.79
CA GLY A 496 6.44 17.91 17.79
C GLY A 496 6.14 18.36 16.37
N PHE A 497 4.89 18.68 16.08
CA PHE A 497 4.47 19.32 14.83
C PHE A 497 3.10 19.98 15.01
N MET A 498 2.81 20.96 14.18
CA MET A 498 1.54 21.67 14.13
C MET A 498 0.34 20.71 14.16
N LYS A 499 -0.62 20.96 15.06
CA LYS A 499 -1.78 20.07 15.26
C LYS A 499 -3.07 20.53 14.57
N GLN A 500 -3.11 21.77 14.06
CA GLN A 500 -4.30 22.37 13.47
C GLN A 500 -4.24 22.31 11.93
N PRO A 501 -5.07 21.48 11.26
CA PRO A 501 -5.06 21.36 9.81
C PRO A 501 -5.47 22.65 9.09
N ASP A 502 -6.31 23.49 9.70
CA ASP A 502 -6.82 24.73 9.08
C ASP A 502 -5.73 25.80 8.86
N LEU A 503 -4.59 25.65 9.54
CA LEU A 503 -3.41 26.52 9.39
C LEU A 503 -2.48 26.06 8.27
N LEU A 504 -2.77 24.92 7.63
CA LEU A 504 -1.99 24.46 6.48
C LEU A 504 -2.16 25.43 5.29
N PRO A 505 -1.11 25.67 4.50
CA PRO A 505 -1.22 26.44 3.28
C PRO A 505 -2.25 25.81 2.35
N LYS A 506 -3.23 26.60 1.91
CA LYS A 506 -4.20 26.12 0.91
C LYS A 506 -3.48 25.92 -0.41
N SER A 507 -3.52 24.71 -0.94
CA SER A 507 -2.93 24.41 -2.24
C SER A 507 -3.76 25.01 -3.37
N SER A 508 -3.09 25.59 -4.36
CA SER A 508 -3.68 25.99 -5.65
C SER A 508 -3.72 24.84 -6.66
N ASN A 509 -3.18 23.66 -6.31
CA ASN A 509 -3.11 22.51 -7.20
C ASN A 509 -4.49 21.88 -7.41
N THR A 510 -4.96 21.88 -8.66
CA THR A 510 -6.25 21.34 -9.09
C THR A 510 -6.14 19.97 -9.78
N SER A 511 -4.98 19.34 -9.77
CA SER A 511 -4.76 18.05 -10.45
C SER A 511 -5.69 16.96 -9.91
N SER A 512 -6.27 16.18 -10.81
CA SER A 512 -7.06 15.00 -10.48
C SER A 512 -6.21 13.90 -9.83
N ILE A 513 -6.86 12.91 -9.19
CA ILE A 513 -6.16 11.74 -8.62
C ILE A 513 -5.38 10.99 -9.70
N SER A 514 -5.91 10.91 -10.93
CA SER A 514 -5.24 10.24 -12.05
C SER A 514 -3.95 10.94 -12.46
N GLU A 515 -3.94 12.28 -12.45
CA GLU A 515 -2.76 13.10 -12.76
C GLU A 515 -1.72 13.04 -11.65
N LEU A 516 -2.15 13.08 -10.38
CA LEU A 516 -1.21 12.94 -9.26
C LEU A 516 -0.59 11.55 -9.22
N LEU A 517 -1.38 10.49 -9.46
CA LEU A 517 -0.89 9.12 -9.52
C LEU A 517 0.07 8.90 -10.69
N GLY A 518 -0.28 9.39 -11.88
CA GLY A 518 0.56 9.35 -13.06
C GLY A 518 1.88 10.11 -12.87
N GLY A 519 1.78 11.35 -12.40
CA GLY A 519 2.93 12.20 -12.11
C GLY A 519 3.87 11.64 -11.04
N PHE A 520 3.33 10.90 -10.04
CA PHE A 520 4.16 10.17 -9.08
C PHE A 520 5.06 9.14 -9.78
N PHE A 521 4.51 8.38 -10.73
CA PHE A 521 5.29 7.40 -11.49
C PHE A 521 6.27 8.08 -12.47
N GLU A 522 5.85 9.13 -13.16
CA GLU A 522 6.72 9.94 -14.03
C GLU A 522 7.93 10.49 -13.26
N PHE A 523 7.69 11.10 -12.10
CA PHE A 523 8.73 11.65 -11.24
C PHE A 523 9.75 10.57 -10.83
N TYR A 524 9.30 9.46 -10.24
CA TYR A 524 10.22 8.43 -9.79
C TYR A 524 10.82 7.56 -10.91
N SER A 525 10.28 7.65 -12.13
CA SER A 525 10.91 7.02 -13.30
C SER A 525 12.20 7.72 -13.74
N THR A 526 12.35 9.00 -13.40
CA THR A 526 13.49 9.84 -13.77
C THR A 526 14.32 10.33 -12.58
N PHE A 527 13.83 10.15 -11.35
CA PHE A 527 14.53 10.55 -10.14
C PHE A 527 15.90 9.89 -10.01
N ASN A 528 16.94 10.71 -9.77
CA ASN A 528 18.32 10.25 -9.61
C ASN A 528 18.56 9.65 -8.20
N PHE A 529 18.11 8.41 -8.00
CA PHE A 529 18.34 7.67 -6.75
C PHE A 529 19.82 7.39 -6.45
N ASP A 530 20.69 7.46 -7.46
CA ASP A 530 22.11 7.12 -7.29
C ASP A 530 22.85 8.25 -6.56
N GLU A 531 22.51 9.51 -6.84
CA GLU A 531 23.12 10.70 -6.21
C GLU A 531 22.26 11.37 -5.15
N MET A 532 20.94 11.19 -5.16
CA MET A 532 20.02 11.93 -4.30
C MET A 532 19.42 11.08 -3.19
N VAL A 533 19.17 11.73 -2.06
CA VAL A 533 18.36 11.24 -0.93
C VAL A 533 16.96 11.83 -1.07
N VAL A 534 15.95 10.97 -0.99
CA VAL A 534 14.56 11.41 -0.83
C VAL A 534 14.39 11.90 0.61
N CYS A 535 14.14 13.20 0.78
CA CYS A 535 14.14 13.85 2.08
C CYS A 535 12.81 14.58 2.35
N PRO A 536 11.82 13.88 2.95
CA PRO A 536 10.55 14.49 3.35
C PRO A 536 10.68 15.54 4.46
N TYR A 537 11.80 15.53 5.21
CA TYR A 537 12.05 16.48 6.30
C TYR A 537 12.04 17.92 5.80
N ILE A 538 12.90 18.26 4.84
CA ILE A 538 12.90 19.59 4.19
C ILE A 538 12.02 19.66 2.93
N GLY A 539 11.46 18.54 2.46
CA GLY A 539 10.61 18.49 1.26
C GLY A 539 11.37 18.71 -0.05
N GLN A 540 12.68 18.47 -0.07
CA GLN A 540 13.55 18.66 -1.24
C GLN A 540 14.61 17.56 -1.31
N PRO A 541 15.09 17.18 -2.51
CA PRO A 541 16.11 16.15 -2.64
C PRO A 541 17.48 16.69 -2.18
N ILE A 542 18.19 15.91 -1.37
CA ILE A 542 19.53 16.28 -0.88
C ILE A 542 20.57 15.36 -1.52
N LYS A 543 21.70 15.91 -1.98
CA LYS A 543 22.81 15.09 -2.48
C LYS A 543 23.32 14.16 -1.39
N LYS A 544 23.51 12.88 -1.70
CA LYS A 544 24.15 11.90 -0.80
C LYS A 544 25.52 12.37 -0.29
N GLU A 545 26.25 13.10 -1.14
CA GLU A 545 27.55 13.68 -0.80
C GLU A 545 27.50 14.62 0.41
N ALA A 546 26.40 15.37 0.58
CA ALA A 546 26.24 16.31 1.70
C ALA A 546 26.17 15.58 3.06
N PHE A 547 25.84 14.29 3.08
CA PHE A 547 25.82 13.50 4.31
C PHE A 547 27.20 12.91 4.69
N LYS A 548 28.25 13.10 3.88
CA LYS A 548 29.62 12.73 4.25
C LYS A 548 30.19 13.62 5.35
N ASP A 549 29.84 14.90 5.32
CA ASP A 549 30.20 15.89 6.34
C ASP A 549 28.92 16.62 6.78
N PRO A 550 28.46 16.44 8.04
CA PRO A 550 27.28 17.12 8.56
C PRO A 550 27.31 18.65 8.41
N ASN A 551 28.47 19.28 8.30
CA ASN A 551 28.59 20.73 8.09
C ASN A 551 28.09 21.18 6.71
N LEU A 552 28.08 20.28 5.72
CA LEU A 552 27.55 20.54 4.38
C LEU A 552 26.02 20.47 4.31
N LEU A 553 25.36 19.96 5.36
CA LEU A 553 23.91 19.92 5.43
C LEU A 553 23.33 21.31 5.73
N PRO A 554 22.10 21.60 5.27
CA PRO A 554 21.38 22.83 5.60
C PRO A 554 21.26 23.07 7.12
N ASN A 555 21.01 24.32 7.53
CA ASN A 555 20.92 24.71 8.94
C ASN A 555 19.74 24.04 9.65
N GLU A 556 18.70 23.69 8.91
CA GLU A 556 17.54 22.93 9.34
C GLU A 556 17.94 21.58 9.98
N PHE A 557 19.10 21.03 9.61
CA PHE A 557 19.62 19.78 10.17
C PHE A 557 20.39 19.95 11.49
N GLU A 558 20.32 21.10 12.16
CA GLU A 558 21.10 21.39 13.37
C GLU A 558 21.00 20.28 14.44
N ARG A 559 19.78 19.78 14.70
CA ARG A 559 19.59 18.66 15.65
C ARG A 559 20.30 17.37 15.20
N TYR A 560 20.25 17.05 13.91
CA TYR A 560 21.01 15.92 13.35
C TYR A 560 22.52 16.15 13.53
N LYS A 561 23.02 17.34 13.16
CA LYS A 561 24.45 17.70 13.31
C LYS A 561 24.93 17.52 14.74
N GLN A 562 24.17 18.03 15.71
CA GLN A 562 24.47 17.90 17.15
C GLN A 562 24.44 16.44 17.62
N ASN A 563 23.45 15.66 17.21
CA ASN A 563 23.34 14.25 17.59
C ASN A 563 24.53 13.42 17.07
N ILE A 564 24.99 13.69 15.84
CA ILE A 564 26.17 13.03 15.26
C ILE A 564 27.46 13.48 15.97
N ALA A 565 27.64 14.79 16.17
CA ALA A 565 28.83 15.35 16.81
C ALA A 565 29.01 14.86 18.25
N ARG A 566 27.90 14.64 18.97
CA ARG A 566 27.89 14.11 20.35
C ARG A 566 27.89 12.57 20.40
N HIS A 567 27.96 11.89 19.26
CA HIS A 567 27.89 10.43 19.16
C HIS A 567 26.64 9.81 19.81
N ILE A 568 25.51 10.53 19.78
CA ILE A 568 24.22 10.05 20.30
C ILE A 568 23.61 9.03 19.33
N THR A 569 23.66 9.33 18.03
CA THR A 569 23.15 8.46 16.97
C THR A 569 24.20 8.22 15.88
N PRO A 570 24.14 7.10 15.14
CA PRO A 570 24.99 6.88 13.97
C PRO A 570 24.56 7.81 12.81
N PRO A 571 25.46 8.13 11.86
CA PRO A 571 25.10 8.90 10.67
C PRO A 571 24.15 8.13 9.76
N LEU A 572 23.39 8.87 8.95
CA LEU A 572 22.47 8.31 7.96
C LEU A 572 23.21 7.33 7.03
N ARG A 573 22.66 6.13 6.84
CA ARG A 573 23.17 5.17 5.83
C ARG A 573 22.72 5.58 4.43
N PHE A 574 23.39 6.57 3.84
CA PHE A 574 23.02 7.17 2.55
C PHE A 574 23.54 6.43 1.30
N THR A 575 24.48 5.49 1.46
CA THR A 575 25.16 4.79 0.35
C THR A 575 24.35 3.65 -0.28
N THR A 576 23.09 3.47 0.11
CA THR A 576 22.20 2.46 -0.46
C THR A 576 21.72 2.87 -1.85
N SER A 577 21.26 1.90 -2.66
CA SER A 577 20.78 2.14 -4.02
C SER A 577 19.51 3.00 -4.07
N ILE A 578 18.65 2.89 -3.06
CA ILE A 578 17.54 3.82 -2.80
C ILE A 578 17.72 4.30 -1.37
N CYS A 579 17.75 5.61 -1.16
CA CYS A 579 17.86 6.22 0.17
C CYS A 579 16.66 7.14 0.39
N VAL A 580 15.82 6.77 1.36
CA VAL A 580 14.65 7.54 1.77
C VAL A 580 14.82 7.84 3.25
N GLN A 581 14.89 9.12 3.59
CA GLN A 581 15.11 9.56 4.97
C GLN A 581 13.80 9.52 5.76
N ASP A 582 13.87 9.08 7.01
CA ASP A 582 12.77 9.26 7.97
C ASP A 582 12.64 10.76 8.34
N PRO A 583 11.42 11.33 8.32
CA PRO A 583 11.22 12.75 8.56
C PRO A 583 11.42 13.20 10.01
N ILE A 584 11.46 12.27 10.97
CA ILE A 584 11.65 12.55 12.41
C ILE A 584 13.01 12.04 12.85
N GLU A 585 13.28 10.74 12.67
CA GLU A 585 14.56 10.12 13.01
C GLU A 585 15.55 10.35 11.85
N LEU A 586 16.12 11.56 11.74
CA LEU A 586 16.86 12.00 10.54
C LEU A 586 18.11 11.15 10.21
N CYS A 587 18.59 10.31 11.13
CA CYS A 587 19.64 9.32 10.88
C CYS A 587 19.15 7.99 10.29
N HIS A 588 17.84 7.79 10.15
CA HIS A 588 17.25 6.56 9.69
C HIS A 588 16.95 6.60 8.19
N ASN A 589 17.44 5.59 7.47
CA ASN A 589 17.08 5.33 6.08
C ASN A 589 16.06 4.18 6.03
N VAL A 590 14.81 4.53 5.75
CA VAL A 590 13.67 3.61 5.77
C VAL A 590 13.68 2.60 4.61
N ALA A 591 14.52 2.86 3.60
CA ALA A 591 14.73 2.01 2.43
C ALA A 591 16.03 1.17 2.52
N SER A 592 16.70 1.15 3.69
CA SER A 592 18.01 0.50 3.85
C SER A 592 18.01 -1.03 3.62
N ALA A 593 16.85 -1.68 3.72
CA ALA A 593 16.69 -3.11 3.45
C ALA A 593 16.67 -3.46 1.94
N ILE A 594 16.55 -2.47 1.06
CA ILE A 594 16.43 -2.70 -0.39
C ILE A 594 17.80 -3.05 -0.97
N THR A 595 17.89 -4.24 -1.55
CA THR A 595 19.08 -4.67 -2.30
C THR A 595 19.20 -3.91 -3.62
N SER A 596 20.43 -3.77 -4.15
CA SER A 596 20.65 -3.10 -5.45
C SER A 596 19.86 -3.73 -6.59
N LYS A 597 19.69 -5.07 -6.58
CA LYS A 597 18.86 -5.76 -7.56
C LYS A 597 17.39 -5.33 -7.47
N LEU A 598 16.83 -5.32 -6.26
CA LEU A 598 15.45 -4.90 -6.03
C LEU A 598 15.26 -3.42 -6.36
N ALA A 599 16.24 -2.57 -6.11
CA ALA A 599 16.20 -1.16 -6.50
C ALA A 599 16.05 -0.99 -8.02
N GLU A 600 16.82 -1.71 -8.83
CA GLU A 600 16.70 -1.69 -10.30
C GLU A 600 15.36 -2.26 -10.79
N GLU A 601 14.83 -3.29 -10.11
CA GLU A 601 13.49 -3.80 -10.38
C GLU A 601 12.43 -2.71 -10.09
N ILE A 602 12.49 -2.04 -8.94
CA ILE A 602 11.57 -0.94 -8.56
C ILE A 602 11.66 0.22 -9.56
N LYS A 603 12.87 0.67 -9.95
CA LYS A 603 13.07 1.71 -10.97
C LYS A 603 12.40 1.32 -12.30
N SER A 604 12.51 0.05 -12.70
CA SER A 604 11.86 -0.48 -13.91
C SER A 604 10.33 -0.46 -13.81
N TYR A 605 9.78 -0.73 -12.62
CA TYR A 605 8.35 -0.65 -12.34
C TYR A 605 7.83 0.79 -12.39
N PHE A 606 8.56 1.77 -11.83
CA PHE A 606 8.22 3.19 -11.96
C PHE A 606 8.19 3.63 -13.43
N LYS A 607 9.23 3.29 -14.20
CA LYS A 607 9.29 3.59 -15.64
C LYS A 607 8.17 2.92 -16.44
N PHE A 608 7.80 1.69 -16.10
CA PHE A 608 6.68 1.00 -16.72
C PHE A 608 5.35 1.71 -16.47
N ALA A 609 5.09 2.07 -15.21
CA ALA A 609 3.86 2.76 -14.83
C ALA A 609 3.78 4.18 -15.43
N ALA A 610 4.89 4.91 -15.49
CA ALA A 610 4.97 6.21 -16.16
C ALA A 610 4.61 6.10 -17.66
N ASN A 611 5.20 5.13 -18.37
CA ASN A 611 4.89 4.90 -19.77
C ASN A 611 3.43 4.47 -20.01
N ALA A 612 2.83 3.76 -19.06
CA ALA A 612 1.42 3.38 -19.12
C ALA A 612 0.52 4.62 -18.95
N TYR A 613 0.86 5.49 -18.00
CA TYR A 613 0.14 6.74 -17.77
C TYR A 613 0.21 7.65 -19.00
N GLU A 614 1.40 7.90 -19.55
CA GLU A 614 1.57 8.77 -20.72
C GLU A 614 0.76 8.32 -21.94
N LYS A 615 0.62 7.01 -22.15
CA LYS A 615 -0.22 6.46 -23.22
C LYS A 615 -1.72 6.71 -23.00
N GLU A 616 -2.16 6.64 -21.76
CA GLU A 616 -3.59 6.71 -21.39
C GLU A 616 -4.04 8.12 -20.98
N LYS A 617 -3.11 9.05 -20.76
CA LYS A 617 -3.37 10.41 -20.28
C LYS A 617 -4.36 11.16 -21.16
N LEU A 618 -4.22 11.06 -22.49
CA LEU A 618 -5.13 11.69 -23.46
C LEU A 618 -6.48 10.96 -23.60
N ASN A 619 -6.60 9.75 -23.07
CA ASN A 619 -7.79 8.91 -23.12
C ASN A 619 -8.52 8.88 -21.76
N GLY A 620 -8.34 9.91 -20.93
CA GLY A 620 -8.98 9.99 -19.61
C GLY A 620 -8.51 8.90 -18.63
N CYS A 621 -7.32 8.33 -18.83
CA CYS A 621 -6.73 7.28 -18.00
C CYS A 621 -7.57 5.98 -17.92
N LYS A 622 -8.40 5.70 -18.92
CA LYS A 622 -9.37 4.60 -18.89
C LYS A 622 -8.74 3.22 -18.71
N ASP A 623 -7.58 2.93 -19.31
CA ASP A 623 -6.92 1.64 -19.14
C ASP A 623 -5.69 1.69 -18.22
N PHE A 624 -5.40 2.85 -17.63
CA PHE A 624 -4.18 3.07 -16.85
C PHE A 624 -4.05 2.11 -15.66
N LEU A 625 -5.09 2.01 -14.82
CA LEU A 625 -5.10 1.13 -13.65
C LEU A 625 -5.00 -0.36 -14.06
N LYS A 626 -5.67 -0.76 -15.14
CA LYS A 626 -5.57 -2.12 -15.70
C LYS A 626 -4.14 -2.44 -16.13
N ILE A 627 -3.50 -1.53 -16.84
CA ILE A 627 -2.13 -1.74 -17.35
C ILE A 627 -1.18 -1.94 -16.17
N ILE A 628 -1.19 -1.04 -15.17
CA ILE A 628 -0.23 -1.12 -14.06
C ILE A 628 -0.52 -2.27 -13.09
N LEU A 629 -1.76 -2.78 -13.01
CA LEU A 629 -2.11 -3.90 -12.12
C LEU A 629 -1.94 -5.27 -12.77
N PHE A 630 -2.24 -5.42 -14.06
CA PHE A 630 -2.18 -6.72 -14.75
C PHE A 630 -0.82 -7.04 -15.38
N HIS A 631 -0.04 -6.01 -15.71
CA HIS A 631 1.18 -6.18 -16.49
C HIS A 631 2.43 -5.83 -15.67
N LYS A 632 3.56 -6.41 -16.07
CA LYS A 632 4.87 -6.20 -15.46
C LYS A 632 5.91 -5.79 -16.51
N PRO A 633 6.92 -4.99 -16.15
CA PRO A 633 8.01 -4.68 -17.07
C PRO A 633 8.75 -5.93 -17.52
N LYS A 634 9.26 -5.90 -18.77
CA LYS A 634 10.27 -6.85 -19.22
C LYS A 634 11.59 -6.50 -18.53
N LEU A 635 11.87 -7.13 -17.39
CA LEU A 635 13.11 -6.92 -16.66
C LEU A 635 14.30 -7.41 -17.49
N VAL A 636 15.19 -6.50 -17.87
CA VAL A 636 16.46 -6.84 -18.53
C VAL A 636 17.30 -7.58 -17.50
N ARG A 637 17.45 -8.90 -17.66
CA ARG A 637 18.40 -9.67 -16.85
C ARG A 637 19.79 -9.11 -17.12
N THR A 638 20.47 -8.61 -16.09
CA THR A 638 21.89 -8.24 -16.18
C THR A 638 22.66 -9.42 -16.76
N LYS A 639 23.55 -9.16 -17.72
CA LYS A 639 24.38 -10.21 -18.32
C LYS A 639 25.06 -10.99 -17.19
N PRO A 640 24.99 -12.33 -17.20
CA PRO A 640 25.56 -13.13 -16.12
C PRO A 640 27.05 -12.81 -15.98
N ILE A 641 27.53 -12.61 -14.75
CA ILE A 641 28.96 -12.47 -14.48
C ILE A 641 29.60 -13.83 -14.75
N LEU A 642 30.38 -13.91 -15.82
CA LEU A 642 31.07 -15.14 -16.23
C LEU A 642 32.50 -15.23 -15.69
N GLU A 643 33.02 -14.16 -15.08
CA GLU A 643 34.40 -14.08 -14.61
C GLU A 643 34.54 -13.18 -13.37
N TYR A 644 35.29 -13.65 -12.38
CA TYR A 644 35.69 -12.89 -11.19
C TYR A 644 37.20 -12.66 -11.22
N ARG A 645 37.65 -11.44 -10.94
CA ARG A 645 39.07 -11.09 -10.89
C ARG A 645 39.48 -10.61 -9.51
N THR A 646 40.64 -11.06 -9.07
CA THR A 646 41.33 -10.57 -7.87
C THR A 646 42.72 -10.08 -8.26
N ASN A 647 43.09 -8.87 -7.81
CA ASN A 647 44.42 -8.32 -8.01
C ASN A 647 45.23 -8.45 -6.72
N ILE A 648 46.40 -9.07 -6.78
CA ILE A 648 47.38 -9.08 -5.69
C ILE A 648 48.37 -7.94 -5.94
N SER A 649 48.51 -7.07 -4.96
CA SER A 649 49.25 -5.81 -5.10
C SER A 649 50.77 -6.02 -5.15
N PRO A 650 51.53 -5.14 -5.82
CA PRO A 650 52.99 -5.17 -5.75
C PRO A 650 53.55 -5.05 -4.33
N ARG A 651 52.83 -4.36 -3.43
CA ARG A 651 53.23 -4.22 -2.02
C ARG A 651 53.32 -5.57 -1.32
N ASP A 652 52.36 -6.46 -1.57
CA ASP A 652 52.35 -7.80 -0.97
C ASP A 652 53.43 -8.71 -1.62
N LEU A 653 53.69 -8.55 -2.93
CA LEU A 653 54.61 -9.41 -3.70
C LEU A 653 56.09 -9.03 -3.59
N ASN A 654 56.41 -7.75 -3.36
CA ASN A 654 57.79 -7.27 -3.27
C ASN A 654 58.51 -7.73 -1.99
N GLY A 655 57.76 -8.16 -0.97
CA GLY A 655 58.33 -8.68 0.28
C GLY A 655 58.83 -10.13 0.21
N ILE A 656 58.52 -10.85 -0.87
CA ILE A 656 58.87 -12.27 -1.04
C ILE A 656 60.38 -12.41 -1.25
N VAL A 657 61.04 -13.19 -0.39
CA VAL A 657 62.50 -13.38 -0.41
C VAL A 657 62.96 -14.25 -1.58
N ASN A 658 62.14 -15.23 -1.97
CA ASN A 658 62.44 -16.17 -3.03
C ASN A 658 62.57 -15.45 -4.38
N ASP A 659 63.67 -15.68 -5.10
CA ASP A 659 63.92 -15.14 -6.44
C ASP A 659 62.86 -15.61 -7.44
N ASP A 660 62.37 -16.84 -7.28
CA ASP A 660 61.18 -17.35 -7.99
C ASP A 660 59.90 -17.11 -7.18
N TRP A 661 59.59 -15.83 -6.98
CA TRP A 661 58.39 -15.38 -6.28
C TRP A 661 57.08 -15.86 -6.94
N LYS A 662 57.11 -16.23 -8.22
CA LYS A 662 55.93 -16.75 -8.95
C LYS A 662 55.60 -18.16 -8.51
N SER A 663 56.60 -19.01 -8.30
CA SER A 663 56.40 -20.35 -7.75
C SER A 663 55.78 -20.30 -6.36
N VAL A 664 56.23 -19.38 -5.49
CA VAL A 664 55.62 -19.15 -4.17
C VAL A 664 54.14 -18.77 -4.28
N VAL A 665 53.80 -17.85 -5.19
CA VAL A 665 52.39 -17.49 -5.44
C VAL A 665 51.59 -18.71 -5.92
N GLY A 666 52.14 -19.49 -6.85
CA GLY A 666 51.54 -20.70 -7.37
C GLY A 666 51.28 -21.75 -6.29
N GLU A 667 52.22 -21.94 -5.37
CA GLU A 667 52.10 -22.85 -4.22
C GLU A 667 51.00 -22.40 -3.26
N ILE A 668 50.95 -21.11 -2.91
CA ILE A 668 49.90 -20.57 -2.04
C ILE A 668 48.51 -20.75 -2.67
N VAL A 669 48.37 -20.49 -3.99
CA VAL A 669 47.12 -20.71 -4.71
C VAL A 669 46.73 -22.19 -4.67
N LYS A 670 47.67 -23.12 -4.85
CA LYS A 670 47.40 -24.55 -4.71
C LYS A 670 46.97 -24.92 -3.29
N VAL A 671 47.61 -24.39 -2.25
CA VAL A 671 47.19 -24.62 -0.86
C VAL A 671 45.75 -24.17 -0.65
N ILE A 672 45.37 -22.99 -1.14
CA ILE A 672 44.00 -22.48 -1.00
C ILE A 672 42.99 -23.42 -1.68
N PHE A 673 43.23 -23.85 -2.91
CA PHE A 673 42.26 -24.66 -3.63
C PHE A 673 42.30 -26.13 -3.24
N GLU A 674 43.46 -26.76 -3.23
CA GLU A 674 43.60 -28.20 -3.05
C GLU A 674 43.55 -28.61 -1.58
N GLN A 675 44.13 -27.81 -0.68
CA GLN A 675 44.21 -28.17 0.74
C GLN A 675 43.11 -27.56 1.60
N ILE A 676 42.68 -26.32 1.32
CA ILE A 676 41.63 -25.64 2.07
C ILE A 676 40.25 -25.92 1.48
N LEU A 677 40.07 -25.72 0.17
CA LEU A 677 38.77 -25.90 -0.50
C LEU A 677 38.53 -27.34 -0.98
N LEU A 678 39.54 -28.21 -0.89
CA LEU A 678 39.49 -29.60 -1.36
C LEU A 678 39.11 -29.73 -2.85
N VAL A 679 39.52 -28.75 -3.65
CA VAL A 679 39.32 -28.70 -5.11
C VAL A 679 40.62 -29.04 -5.80
N LYS A 680 40.65 -30.18 -6.49
CA LYS A 680 41.78 -30.58 -7.32
C LYS A 680 41.93 -29.64 -8.52
N LEU A 681 43.12 -29.07 -8.71
CA LEU A 681 43.43 -28.23 -9.86
C LEU A 681 44.28 -29.00 -10.88
N THR A 682 43.87 -28.98 -12.14
CA THR A 682 44.61 -29.61 -13.25
C THR A 682 45.19 -28.54 -14.16
N LYS A 683 46.50 -28.55 -14.40
CA LYS A 683 47.14 -27.58 -15.30
C LYS A 683 46.72 -27.83 -16.75
N VAL A 684 46.15 -26.81 -17.38
CA VAL A 684 45.64 -26.86 -18.76
C VAL A 684 46.60 -26.19 -19.73
N GLU A 685 47.13 -25.04 -19.35
CA GLU A 685 47.92 -24.20 -20.25
C GLU A 685 48.91 -23.34 -19.47
N GLU A 686 50.11 -23.20 -20.00
CA GLU A 686 51.10 -22.21 -19.56
C GLU A 686 51.65 -21.50 -20.79
N LYS A 687 51.46 -20.18 -20.84
CA LYS A 687 51.91 -19.36 -21.97
C LYS A 687 52.67 -18.14 -21.45
N VAL A 688 53.79 -17.86 -22.08
CA VAL A 688 54.49 -16.58 -21.97
C VAL A 688 54.10 -15.76 -23.19
N ASN A 689 53.48 -14.60 -22.99
CA ASN A 689 53.17 -13.71 -24.10
C ASN A 689 54.46 -12.98 -24.53
N PRO A 690 54.93 -13.16 -25.78
CA PRO A 690 56.22 -12.64 -26.23
C PRO A 690 56.29 -11.11 -26.23
N ASP A 691 55.17 -10.43 -26.53
CA ASP A 691 55.12 -8.97 -26.65
C ASP A 691 55.06 -8.27 -25.29
N THR A 692 54.33 -8.84 -24.33
CA THR A 692 54.08 -8.22 -23.02
C THR A 692 54.94 -8.80 -21.90
N LYS A 693 55.69 -9.87 -22.16
CA LYS A 693 56.43 -10.69 -21.17
C LYS A 693 55.58 -11.15 -19.98
N LYS A 694 54.24 -11.15 -20.13
CA LYS A 694 53.29 -11.63 -19.12
C LYS A 694 53.18 -13.13 -19.22
N GLU A 695 53.29 -13.79 -18.08
CA GLU A 695 53.13 -15.23 -17.97
C GLU A 695 51.72 -15.55 -17.49
N LYS A 696 51.05 -16.49 -18.15
CA LYS A 696 49.71 -16.94 -17.82
C LYS A 696 49.71 -18.44 -17.57
N VAL A 697 49.24 -18.83 -16.40
CA VAL A 697 49.01 -20.22 -16.02
C VAL A 697 47.51 -20.43 -15.86
N LYS A 698 46.94 -21.40 -16.60
CA LYS A 698 45.53 -21.78 -16.50
C LYS A 698 45.38 -23.14 -15.85
N LEU A 699 44.55 -23.21 -14.83
CA LEU A 699 44.21 -24.41 -14.08
C LEU A 699 42.71 -24.65 -14.18
N ALA A 700 42.28 -25.87 -14.50
CA ALA A 700 40.89 -26.28 -14.44
C ALA A 700 40.56 -26.89 -13.07
N GLY A 701 39.38 -26.60 -12.54
CA GLY A 701 38.87 -27.18 -11.31
C GLY A 701 37.38 -27.49 -11.41
N THR A 702 36.93 -28.46 -10.62
CA THR A 702 35.53 -28.88 -10.52
C THR A 702 35.10 -28.88 -9.06
N LEU A 703 33.94 -28.27 -8.80
CA LEU A 703 33.29 -28.23 -7.50
C LEU A 703 32.10 -29.18 -7.47
N THR A 704 32.10 -30.08 -6.49
CA THR A 704 31.04 -31.06 -6.27
C THR A 704 30.03 -30.66 -5.18
N LYS A 705 30.38 -29.66 -4.36
CA LYS A 705 29.63 -29.18 -3.19
C LYS A 705 29.76 -27.67 -3.00
N ALA A 706 28.84 -27.05 -2.26
CA ALA A 706 28.81 -25.61 -2.03
C ALA A 706 29.78 -25.14 -0.92
N VAL A 707 31.09 -25.25 -1.15
CA VAL A 707 32.17 -24.90 -0.20
C VAL A 707 32.11 -23.47 0.34
N TRP A 708 31.35 -22.58 -0.30
CA TRP A 708 31.15 -21.19 0.13
C TRP A 708 30.18 -21.02 1.31
N LYS A 709 29.42 -22.05 1.69
CA LYS A 709 28.45 -22.00 2.83
C LYS A 709 29.13 -22.16 4.20
N ARG A 710 30.09 -21.28 4.51
CA ARG A 710 30.99 -21.40 5.69
C ARG A 710 30.49 -20.76 6.99
N LYS A 711 29.49 -19.88 6.91
CA LYS A 711 28.98 -19.09 8.07
C LYS A 711 28.55 -19.93 9.29
N PRO A 712 27.90 -21.10 9.15
CA PRO A 712 27.52 -21.93 10.31
C PRO A 712 28.72 -22.50 11.08
N PHE A 713 29.87 -22.64 10.42
CA PHE A 713 31.03 -23.36 10.93
C PHE A 713 32.20 -22.43 11.29
N SER A 714 32.07 -21.12 11.10
CA SER A 714 33.15 -20.13 11.26
C SER A 714 33.71 -20.03 12.68
N ARG A 715 32.93 -20.45 13.69
CA ARG A 715 33.33 -20.46 15.11
C ARG A 715 33.97 -21.77 15.56
N LEU A 716 33.96 -22.80 14.72
CA LEU A 716 34.54 -24.09 15.04
C LEU A 716 36.06 -24.08 14.78
N TYR A 717 36.79 -24.93 15.49
CA TYR A 717 38.21 -25.22 15.24
C TYR A 717 39.19 -24.05 15.43
N ARG A 718 38.86 -23.03 16.24
CA ARG A 718 39.71 -21.84 16.47
C ARG A 718 41.10 -22.15 17.04
N GLU A 719 41.25 -23.26 17.74
CA GLU A 719 42.53 -23.69 18.32
C GLU A 719 43.50 -24.32 17.30
N LEU A 720 43.05 -24.55 16.05
CA LEU A 720 43.88 -25.17 15.01
C LEU A 720 44.66 -24.13 14.20
N GLN A 721 45.78 -24.57 13.61
CA GLN A 721 46.55 -23.77 12.64
C GLN A 721 45.68 -23.40 11.44
N PHE A 722 45.91 -22.22 10.85
CA PHE A 722 45.03 -21.62 9.85
C PHE A 722 44.62 -22.58 8.72
N VAL A 723 45.56 -23.25 8.06
CA VAL A 723 45.25 -24.19 6.95
C VAL A 723 44.36 -25.34 7.44
N GLU A 724 44.69 -25.93 8.57
CA GLU A 724 43.96 -27.07 9.14
C GLU A 724 42.56 -26.65 9.61
N GLN A 725 42.44 -25.49 10.25
CA GLN A 725 41.16 -24.91 10.62
C GLN A 725 40.26 -24.72 9.39
N GLN A 726 40.79 -24.08 8.34
CA GLN A 726 40.00 -23.82 7.15
C GLN A 726 39.67 -25.12 6.39
N ARG A 727 40.54 -26.14 6.41
CA ARG A 727 40.29 -27.46 5.83
C ARG A 727 39.12 -28.16 6.54
N LYS A 728 39.15 -28.28 7.87
CA LYS A 728 38.08 -28.95 8.62
C LYS A 728 36.71 -28.32 8.41
N ILE A 729 36.65 -26.98 8.32
CA ILE A 729 35.41 -26.28 7.96
C ILE A 729 34.88 -26.74 6.60
N THR A 730 35.74 -26.94 5.61
CA THR A 730 35.33 -27.46 4.30
C THR A 730 34.85 -28.90 4.40
N GLU A 731 35.52 -29.76 5.16
CA GLU A 731 35.12 -31.17 5.38
C GLU A 731 33.72 -31.26 6.03
N GLU A 732 33.43 -30.43 7.04
CA GLU A 732 32.09 -30.34 7.65
C GLU A 732 31.01 -29.97 6.62
N ILE A 733 31.32 -29.03 5.72
CA ILE A 733 30.40 -28.64 4.65
C ILE A 733 30.19 -29.79 3.66
N MET A 734 31.25 -30.54 3.33
CA MET A 734 31.13 -31.71 2.45
C MET A 734 30.19 -32.78 3.02
N ILE A 735 30.21 -32.94 4.35
CA ILE A 735 29.34 -33.88 5.08
C ILE A 735 27.92 -33.33 5.22
N ALA A 736 27.77 -32.07 5.64
CA ALA A 736 26.48 -31.47 5.98
C ALA A 736 25.64 -31.08 4.75
N ASP A 737 26.27 -30.65 3.64
CA ASP A 737 25.54 -30.22 2.45
C ASP A 737 25.09 -31.42 1.61
N LYS A 738 23.76 -31.63 1.59
CA LYS A 738 23.13 -32.69 0.80
C LYS A 738 23.10 -32.37 -0.70
N GLN A 739 23.25 -31.10 -1.09
CA GLN A 739 23.21 -30.70 -2.50
C GLN A 739 24.48 -31.17 -3.22
N VAL A 740 24.33 -31.82 -4.37
CA VAL A 740 25.43 -32.14 -5.30
C VAL A 740 25.45 -31.07 -6.38
N ILE A 741 26.63 -30.54 -6.68
CA ILE A 741 26.85 -29.50 -7.69
C ILE A 741 27.82 -30.07 -8.73
N ASP A 742 27.69 -29.68 -10.00
CA ASP A 742 28.72 -29.87 -11.02
C ASP A 742 29.07 -28.50 -11.58
N LEU A 743 30.05 -27.84 -10.95
CA LEU A 743 30.52 -26.52 -11.35
C LEU A 743 31.98 -26.61 -11.79
N GLN A 744 32.21 -26.44 -13.07
CA GLN A 744 33.53 -26.45 -13.69
C GLN A 744 33.99 -25.01 -13.95
N PHE A 745 35.24 -24.73 -13.62
CA PHE A 745 35.81 -23.41 -13.77
C PHE A 745 37.26 -23.47 -14.23
N MET A 746 37.73 -22.34 -14.74
CA MET A 746 39.09 -22.09 -15.16
C MET A 746 39.67 -20.96 -14.31
N LEU A 747 40.71 -21.27 -13.54
CA LEU A 747 41.49 -20.30 -12.78
C LEU A 747 42.72 -19.90 -13.61
N THR A 748 42.78 -18.65 -14.03
CA THR A 748 43.92 -18.09 -14.75
C THR A 748 44.72 -17.18 -13.83
N THR A 749 46.00 -17.51 -13.62
CA THR A 749 46.95 -16.65 -12.91
C THR A 749 47.82 -15.93 -13.92
N THR A 750 47.75 -14.60 -13.95
CA THR A 750 48.58 -13.76 -14.83
C THR A 750 49.65 -13.05 -14.01
N TYR A 751 50.92 -13.31 -14.31
CA TYR A 751 52.07 -12.70 -13.67
C TYR A 751 52.64 -11.55 -14.52
N SER A 752 52.98 -10.44 -13.88
CA SER A 752 53.73 -9.32 -14.46
C SER A 752 54.95 -9.04 -13.58
N ASN A 753 56.12 -8.81 -14.19
CA ASN A 753 57.39 -8.67 -13.45
C ASN A 753 57.68 -7.24 -12.99
N ILE A 754 57.24 -6.23 -13.75
CA ILE A 754 57.57 -4.81 -13.51
C ILE A 754 56.31 -3.94 -13.68
N PRO A 755 55.71 -3.44 -12.58
CA PRO A 755 55.90 -3.90 -11.20
C PRO A 755 55.42 -5.35 -11.01
N ARG A 756 55.91 -6.05 -9.96
CA ARG A 756 55.41 -7.39 -9.62
C ARG A 756 53.90 -7.32 -9.38
N ARG A 757 53.10 -7.98 -10.22
CA ARG A 757 51.64 -7.99 -10.11
C ARG A 757 51.10 -9.36 -10.48
N VAL A 758 50.10 -9.81 -9.73
CA VAL A 758 49.36 -11.04 -10.04
C VAL A 758 47.88 -10.74 -10.17
N ILE A 759 47.27 -11.26 -11.24
CA ILE A 759 45.82 -11.24 -11.43
C ILE A 759 45.33 -12.68 -11.43
N LEU A 760 44.46 -13.02 -10.48
CA LEU A 760 43.73 -14.27 -10.44
C LEU A 760 42.37 -14.03 -11.11
N ALA A 761 42.08 -14.74 -12.19
CA ALA A 761 40.80 -14.67 -12.89
C ALA A 761 40.12 -16.04 -12.83
N LEU A 762 38.99 -16.11 -12.14
CA LEU A 762 38.14 -17.29 -12.04
C LEU A 762 37.01 -17.16 -13.07
N LYS A 763 36.96 -18.08 -14.05
CA LYS A 763 35.96 -18.07 -15.13
C LYS A 763 35.16 -19.37 -15.14
N VAL A 764 33.83 -19.28 -15.28
CA VAL A 764 33.00 -20.49 -15.43
C VAL A 764 33.23 -21.12 -16.80
N THR A 765 33.34 -22.44 -16.83
CA THR A 765 33.40 -23.21 -18.09
C THR A 765 32.13 -24.03 -18.29
N ASN A 766 31.57 -24.61 -17.23
CA ASN A 766 30.31 -25.34 -17.26
C ASN A 766 29.66 -25.35 -15.86
N GLY A 767 28.33 -25.48 -15.78
CA GLY A 767 27.57 -25.55 -14.52
C GLY A 767 26.64 -24.37 -14.27
N ASP A 768 25.89 -24.44 -13.15
CA ASP A 768 24.88 -23.44 -12.80
C ASP A 768 25.50 -22.05 -12.48
N LEU A 769 25.00 -21.02 -13.16
CA LEU A 769 25.53 -19.65 -13.07
C LEU A 769 25.26 -18.98 -11.71
N ASN A 770 24.21 -19.39 -10.98
CA ASN A 770 23.99 -18.86 -9.64
C ASN A 770 25.00 -19.44 -8.65
N ASN A 771 25.26 -20.74 -8.72
CA ASN A 771 26.33 -21.40 -7.95
C ASN A 771 27.70 -20.80 -8.26
N PHE A 772 27.98 -20.53 -9.55
CA PHE A 772 29.21 -19.81 -9.93
C PHE A 772 29.29 -18.41 -9.32
N ARG A 773 28.17 -17.65 -9.34
CA ARG A 773 28.11 -16.30 -8.76
C ARG A 773 28.41 -16.31 -7.26
N GLU A 774 27.80 -17.24 -6.53
CA GLU A 774 28.03 -17.36 -5.08
C GLU A 774 29.47 -17.81 -4.77
N PHE A 775 29.99 -18.79 -5.51
CA PHE A 775 31.38 -19.22 -5.38
C PHE A 775 32.37 -18.09 -5.70
N GLY A 776 32.16 -17.35 -6.79
CA GLY A 776 33.01 -16.26 -7.23
C GLY A 776 33.02 -15.08 -6.25
N LYS A 777 31.86 -14.70 -5.70
CA LYS A 777 31.76 -13.70 -4.62
C LYS A 777 32.51 -14.15 -3.37
N PHE A 778 32.30 -15.38 -2.94
CA PHE A 778 33.01 -15.99 -1.83
C PHE A 778 34.52 -15.93 -2.06
N LEU A 779 35.01 -16.44 -3.18
CA LEU A 779 36.45 -16.47 -3.44
C LEU A 779 37.04 -15.05 -3.42
N ASN A 780 36.42 -14.08 -4.11
CA ASN A 780 36.91 -12.69 -4.10
C ASN A 780 36.92 -12.06 -2.70
N GLY A 781 35.98 -12.42 -1.83
CA GLY A 781 35.92 -11.92 -0.45
C GLY A 781 37.02 -12.47 0.47
N TYR A 782 37.46 -13.72 0.24
CA TYR A 782 38.38 -14.42 1.16
C TYR A 782 39.81 -14.57 0.62
N ILE A 783 40.00 -14.68 -0.69
CA ILE A 783 41.27 -15.12 -1.29
C ILE A 783 42.45 -14.20 -0.96
N LEU A 784 42.24 -12.88 -0.92
CA LEU A 784 43.32 -11.94 -0.57
C LEU A 784 43.76 -12.08 0.88
N VAL A 785 42.81 -12.29 1.79
CA VAL A 785 43.09 -12.44 3.22
C VAL A 785 43.82 -13.76 3.47
N TRP A 786 43.34 -14.85 2.86
CA TRP A 786 43.97 -16.15 2.94
C TRP A 786 45.36 -16.16 2.32
N PHE A 787 45.53 -15.49 1.18
CA PHE A 787 46.82 -15.33 0.54
C PHE A 787 47.83 -14.65 1.49
N LYS A 788 47.45 -13.54 2.14
CA LYS A 788 48.33 -12.84 3.09
C LYS A 788 48.69 -13.70 4.31
N CYS A 789 47.74 -14.48 4.84
CA CYS A 789 48.01 -15.38 5.96
C CYS A 789 49.04 -16.46 5.59
N LEU A 790 48.95 -16.99 4.36
CA LEU A 790 49.84 -18.03 3.86
C LEU A 790 51.19 -17.50 3.34
N LEU A 791 51.28 -16.18 3.07
CA LEU A 791 52.49 -15.54 2.59
C LEU A 791 53.57 -15.37 3.66
N GLY A 792 53.16 -15.33 4.95
CA GLY A 792 54.04 -15.03 6.09
C GLY A 792 55.40 -15.75 6.11
N PRO A 793 55.46 -17.08 5.89
CA PRO A 793 56.72 -17.84 5.88
C PRO A 793 57.71 -17.44 4.78
N TYR A 794 57.25 -16.73 3.73
CA TYR A 794 58.05 -16.40 2.55
C TYR A 794 58.55 -14.93 2.53
N LEU A 795 58.27 -14.17 3.59
CA LEU A 795 58.67 -12.76 3.73
C LEU A 795 60.01 -12.62 4.47
N ARG A 796 60.78 -11.55 4.20
CA ARG A 796 62.02 -11.28 4.96
C ARG A 796 61.71 -11.07 6.44
N PRO A 797 62.51 -11.63 7.38
CA PRO A 797 62.46 -11.23 8.78
C PRO A 797 62.81 -9.74 8.87
N SER A 798 61.83 -8.89 9.16
CA SER A 798 62.11 -7.48 9.47
C SER A 798 62.68 -7.39 10.89
N ALA A 799 63.81 -6.70 11.06
CA ALA A 799 64.41 -6.38 12.36
C ALA A 799 63.57 -5.43 13.24
N ALA A 800 62.29 -5.20 12.90
CA ALA A 800 61.36 -4.38 13.65
C ALA A 800 59.94 -4.96 13.70
N ASN A 801 59.79 -6.29 13.74
CA ASN A 801 58.48 -6.92 13.96
C ASN A 801 58.48 -7.76 15.24
N LYS A 802 57.83 -7.23 16.30
CA LYS A 802 57.13 -8.10 17.26
C LYS A 802 56.25 -9.06 16.45
N PRO A 803 56.09 -10.33 16.86
CA PRO A 803 55.18 -11.23 16.17
C PRO A 803 53.80 -10.58 16.18
N VAL A 804 53.33 -10.11 15.02
CA VAL A 804 51.91 -9.82 14.84
C VAL A 804 51.24 -11.16 15.05
N SER A 805 50.61 -11.34 16.20
CA SER A 805 50.06 -12.65 16.53
C SER A 805 49.04 -12.99 15.44
N VAL A 806 49.11 -14.21 14.93
CA VAL A 806 48.08 -14.74 14.03
C VAL A 806 46.69 -14.56 14.69
N ALA A 807 46.63 -14.54 16.02
CA ALA A 807 45.45 -14.21 16.82
C ALA A 807 44.93 -12.77 16.64
N GLU A 808 45.74 -11.75 16.30
CA GLU A 808 45.27 -10.39 16.03
C GLU A 808 44.68 -10.24 14.62
N THR A 809 45.25 -10.93 13.62
CA THR A 809 44.68 -10.96 12.26
C THR A 809 43.41 -11.83 12.23
N ILE A 810 43.39 -12.93 12.99
CA ILE A 810 42.18 -13.72 13.24
C ILE A 810 41.16 -12.93 14.06
N LYS A 811 41.56 -12.08 15.03
CA LYS A 811 40.63 -11.16 15.73
C LYS A 811 40.05 -10.08 14.83
N VAL A 812 40.74 -9.64 13.78
CA VAL A 812 40.18 -8.73 12.77
C VAL A 812 39.19 -9.47 11.86
N LEU A 813 39.45 -10.73 11.52
CA LEU A 813 38.48 -11.60 10.85
C LEU A 813 37.28 -11.94 11.74
N ASP A 814 37.48 -12.22 13.03
CA ASP A 814 36.43 -12.50 14.01
C ASP A 814 35.68 -11.22 14.44
N ARG A 815 36.26 -10.02 14.35
CA ARG A 815 35.52 -8.75 14.49
C ARG A 815 34.74 -8.39 13.23
N ASN A 816 35.26 -8.76 12.05
CA ASN A 816 34.55 -8.60 10.79
C ASN A 816 33.53 -9.72 10.53
N LEU A 817 33.59 -10.84 11.27
CA LEU A 817 32.62 -11.96 11.23
C LEU A 817 31.76 -12.10 12.51
N ASN A 818 32.08 -11.42 13.62
CA ASN A 818 31.23 -11.30 14.82
C ASN A 818 30.81 -9.85 15.07
N ILE A 819 30.01 -9.29 14.15
CA ILE A 819 28.87 -8.47 14.55
C ILE A 819 27.62 -9.31 14.27
N SER A 820 27.47 -10.39 15.04
CA SER A 820 26.18 -11.03 15.33
C SER A 820 26.36 -12.04 16.45
N SER A 821 25.52 -11.90 17.49
CA SER A 821 25.27 -12.79 18.63
C SER A 821 26.27 -12.74 19.80
N ASP A 822 25.86 -12.03 20.84
CA ASP A 822 25.43 -12.57 22.14
C ASP A 822 26.24 -13.73 22.71
N SER A 823 26.85 -13.46 23.86
CA SER A 823 27.06 -14.40 24.95
C SER A 823 26.04 -14.10 26.04
N ASP A 824 25.05 -14.98 26.21
CA ASP A 824 24.45 -15.23 27.52
C ASP A 824 25.07 -16.53 28.03
N SER A 825 25.69 -16.47 29.19
CA SER A 825 25.88 -17.62 30.06
C SER A 825 25.77 -17.14 31.50
N SER A 826 24.75 -17.63 32.21
CA SER A 826 24.85 -17.80 33.66
C SER A 826 23.91 -18.90 34.14
N SER A 827 24.51 -19.97 34.66
CA SER A 827 24.37 -20.39 36.06
C SER A 827 25.44 -21.45 36.32
N ALA A 828 26.47 -21.12 37.12
CA ALA A 828 26.67 -21.61 38.49
C ALA A 828 26.74 -23.17 38.54
N ASP A 829 27.79 -23.82 39.02
CA ASP A 829 28.43 -23.56 40.31
C ASP A 829 29.82 -24.21 40.44
N GLU A 830 30.52 -23.82 41.49
CA GLU A 830 31.92 -24.09 41.82
C GLU A 830 32.30 -25.55 42.14
N SER A 831 33.60 -25.82 41.91
CA SER A 831 34.46 -26.71 42.72
C SER A 831 34.26 -28.24 42.54
N ARG A 832 35.27 -29.11 42.58
CA ARG A 832 36.56 -29.04 43.28
C ARG A 832 37.53 -30.09 42.72
N ASN A 833 38.80 -29.80 42.93
CA ASN A 833 39.94 -30.68 42.76
C ASN A 833 39.90 -31.85 43.76
N SER A 834 40.55 -32.94 43.35
CA SER A 834 40.90 -34.17 44.07
C SER A 834 41.12 -34.07 45.59
N ASN A 835 40.58 -35.02 46.35
CA ASN A 835 41.31 -35.79 47.36
C ASN A 835 40.50 -36.99 47.90
N ALA A 836 41.20 -38.13 47.98
CA ALA A 836 41.11 -39.23 48.94
C ALA A 836 39.81 -40.08 49.09
N ASP A 837 40.00 -41.36 48.76
CA ASP A 837 39.74 -42.55 49.58
C ASP A 837 38.32 -42.90 50.07
N GLU A 838 37.95 -44.10 49.59
CA GLU A 838 37.44 -45.23 50.37
C GLU A 838 36.00 -45.30 50.93
N PHE A 839 35.46 -46.49 50.67
CA PHE A 839 34.54 -47.31 51.48
C PHE A 839 33.01 -47.09 51.45
N ARG A 840 32.39 -48.06 50.74
CA ARG A 840 31.39 -49.06 51.22
C ARG A 840 30.02 -48.61 51.73
N ASN A 841 29.04 -49.29 51.10
CA ASN A 841 27.85 -49.96 51.67
C ASN A 841 26.90 -49.09 52.50
N SER A 842 25.57 -49.15 52.32
CA SER A 842 24.79 -50.38 52.49
C SER A 842 23.29 -50.11 52.33
N TYR A 843 22.59 -51.14 51.82
CA TYR A 843 21.26 -51.66 52.20
C TYR A 843 20.05 -50.70 52.21
N ALA A 844 19.06 -50.89 51.33
CA ALA A 844 17.96 -51.88 51.39
C ALA A 844 16.93 -51.52 52.49
N ASN A 845 15.61 -51.66 52.37
CA ASN A 845 14.85 -52.64 51.60
C ASN A 845 13.33 -52.30 51.64
N GLU A 846 12.61 -52.82 50.63
CA GLU A 846 11.26 -53.44 50.69
C GLU A 846 10.01 -52.62 51.12
N SER A 847 8.79 -52.84 50.60
CA SER A 847 8.20 -53.87 49.70
C SER A 847 6.76 -53.44 49.33
N GLY A 848 6.16 -54.02 48.28
CA GLY A 848 4.72 -53.90 48.02
C GLY A 848 4.25 -54.29 46.61
N SER A 849 3.85 -55.55 46.46
CA SER A 849 3.20 -56.23 45.31
C SER A 849 1.95 -55.54 44.74
N SER A 850 1.58 -55.67 43.45
CA SER A 850 0.77 -56.81 42.95
C SER A 850 0.41 -56.69 41.45
N ASN A 851 0.14 -57.87 40.86
CA ASN A 851 -0.20 -58.20 39.47
C ASN A 851 -1.48 -57.54 38.89
N VAL A 852 -1.61 -57.48 37.56
CA VAL A 852 -2.66 -58.19 36.74
C VAL A 852 -2.48 -57.94 35.23
N ASN A 853 -2.71 -59.02 34.47
CA ASN A 853 -2.58 -59.27 33.03
C ASN A 853 -3.58 -58.55 32.08
N LYS A 854 -3.13 -58.33 30.82
CA LYS A 854 -3.70 -58.79 29.51
C LYS A 854 -3.21 -57.84 28.39
N SER A 855 -2.31 -58.20 27.45
CA SER A 855 -2.47 -59.02 26.21
C SER A 855 -3.67 -58.62 25.35
N ARG A 856 -3.69 -58.52 24.02
CA ARG A 856 -2.81 -58.74 22.84
C ARG A 856 -3.66 -58.19 21.67
N ASN A 857 -3.11 -57.43 20.72
CA ASN A 857 -2.74 -57.86 19.35
C ASN A 857 -3.92 -58.34 18.46
N SER A 858 -4.18 -57.66 17.31
CA SER A 858 -4.22 -58.24 15.94
C SER A 858 -5.05 -57.45 14.91
N ASN A 859 -4.37 -57.01 13.83
CA ASN A 859 -4.62 -57.18 12.38
C ASN A 859 -6.02 -57.28 11.73
N ALA A 860 -6.01 -56.81 10.46
CA ALA A 860 -6.79 -57.28 9.29
C ALA A 860 -8.25 -56.76 9.21
N ASP A 861 -8.89 -56.54 8.06
CA ASP A 861 -8.53 -56.63 6.64
C ASP A 861 -9.66 -55.94 5.83
N GLU A 862 -9.37 -55.64 4.56
CA GLU A 862 -10.23 -55.80 3.38
C GLU A 862 -11.70 -55.29 3.31
N SER A 863 -11.88 -54.38 2.35
CA SER A 863 -12.69 -54.58 1.11
C SER A 863 -14.17 -54.17 1.03
N ARG A 864 -14.50 -53.57 -0.14
CA ARG A 864 -15.70 -53.76 -1.00
C ARG A 864 -17.06 -53.31 -0.40
N ASN A 865 -18.08 -52.87 -1.11
CA ASN A 865 -18.46 -52.66 -2.52
C ASN A 865 -19.72 -51.75 -2.45
N SER A 866 -19.88 -50.75 -3.33
CA SER A 866 -20.81 -50.74 -4.49
C SER A 866 -22.32 -50.55 -4.21
N ASN A 867 -22.98 -49.95 -5.21
CA ASN A 867 -24.42 -49.78 -5.50
C ASN A 867 -24.96 -48.38 -5.14
N ALA A 868 -25.25 -47.46 -6.07
CA ALA A 868 -26.06 -47.50 -7.31
C ALA A 868 -27.58 -47.58 -7.05
N ASP A 869 -28.29 -46.89 -7.95
CA ASP A 869 -29.74 -46.80 -8.17
C ASP A 869 -30.50 -45.69 -7.42
N GLU A 870 -31.45 -44.98 -8.01
CA GLU A 870 -31.83 -44.64 -9.39
C GLU A 870 -33.08 -43.75 -9.26
N SER A 871 -33.59 -43.28 -10.40
CA SER A 871 -34.88 -42.61 -10.67
C SER A 871 -34.89 -41.08 -10.51
N GLN A 872 -34.98 -40.27 -11.59
CA GLN A 872 -36.05 -40.14 -12.62
C GLN A 872 -37.38 -39.72 -11.96
N ASN A 873 -38.09 -38.66 -12.33
CA ASN A 873 -38.55 -38.11 -13.62
C ASN A 873 -39.30 -36.79 -13.28
N SER A 874 -39.69 -35.86 -14.15
CA SER A 874 -39.49 -35.58 -15.57
C SER A 874 -40.31 -34.31 -15.90
N ASP A 875 -40.02 -33.72 -17.07
CA ASP A 875 -40.94 -33.03 -17.99
C ASP A 875 -41.53 -31.66 -17.57
N ALA A 876 -41.72 -30.66 -18.42
CA ALA A 876 -41.52 -30.34 -19.85
C ALA A 876 -42.17 -28.92 -19.99
N ASP A 877 -42.03 -28.07 -21.00
CA ASP A 877 -41.45 -28.13 -22.33
C ASP A 877 -41.40 -26.69 -22.91
N GLU A 878 -40.55 -26.52 -23.93
CA GLU A 878 -40.72 -25.71 -25.17
C GLU A 878 -40.94 -24.18 -25.12
N SER A 879 -40.40 -23.36 -26.03
CA SER A 879 -39.79 -23.60 -27.36
C SER A 879 -39.01 -22.37 -27.88
N GLN A 880 -37.87 -22.67 -28.55
CA GLN A 880 -37.32 -22.23 -29.86
C GLN A 880 -37.63 -20.80 -30.40
N ASN A 881 -36.68 -20.05 -30.99
CA ASN A 881 -35.96 -20.27 -32.27
C ASN A 881 -34.72 -19.34 -32.31
N SER A 882 -33.49 -19.81 -32.52
CA SER A 882 -32.78 -20.10 -33.80
C SER A 882 -32.36 -18.88 -34.63
N ASN A 883 -31.05 -18.66 -34.75
CA ASN A 883 -30.33 -18.64 -36.03
C ASN A 883 -28.82 -18.72 -35.79
N ALA A 884 -28.20 -19.66 -36.53
CA ALA A 884 -26.81 -20.04 -36.52
C ALA A 884 -26.08 -19.48 -37.75
N ASP A 885 -24.76 -19.32 -37.64
CA ASP A 885 -23.72 -19.71 -38.63
C ASP A 885 -22.36 -19.42 -37.97
N GLU A 886 -21.65 -20.43 -37.47
CA GLU A 886 -20.63 -21.26 -38.16
C GLU A 886 -19.43 -20.44 -38.70
N SER A 887 -18.25 -20.49 -38.08
CA SER A 887 -17.22 -21.54 -38.26
C SER A 887 -16.12 -21.35 -37.19
N ARG A 888 -15.76 -22.31 -36.32
CA ARG A 888 -15.03 -23.59 -36.47
C ARG A 888 -13.59 -23.51 -37.01
N ASN A 889 -12.62 -23.50 -36.08
CA ASN A 889 -11.62 -24.57 -35.84
C ASN A 889 -10.83 -24.21 -34.55
N SER A 890 -10.87 -24.98 -33.45
CA SER A 890 -10.32 -26.34 -33.19
C SER A 890 -8.80 -26.34 -33.40
N ASN A 891 -7.91 -26.67 -32.46
CA ASN A 891 -7.79 -27.63 -31.37
C ASN A 891 -6.68 -27.08 -30.42
N ALA A 892 -6.33 -27.54 -29.23
CA ALA A 892 -6.83 -28.45 -28.20
C ALA A 892 -5.69 -28.49 -27.15
N ASP A 893 -6.05 -28.43 -25.88
CA ASP A 893 -5.36 -28.89 -24.67
C ASP A 893 -3.88 -29.33 -24.71
N GLU A 894 -3.11 -28.80 -23.77
CA GLU A 894 -2.60 -29.65 -22.68
C GLU A 894 -2.45 -28.84 -21.39
N SER A 895 -3.37 -29.11 -20.47
CA SER A 895 -3.29 -28.73 -19.06
C SER A 895 -2.44 -29.77 -18.32
N ARG A 896 -1.35 -29.33 -17.68
CA ARG A 896 -0.73 -30.07 -16.57
C ARG A 896 -0.52 -29.16 -15.40
N ASN A 897 -1.42 -29.34 -14.45
CA ASN A 897 -1.37 -28.87 -13.09
C ASN A 897 -0.39 -29.76 -12.31
N SER A 898 0.58 -29.18 -11.62
CA SER A 898 1.29 -29.85 -10.53
C SER A 898 1.70 -28.82 -9.48
N ASN A 899 0.89 -28.75 -8.41
CA ASN A 899 1.30 -28.22 -7.12
C ASN A 899 2.25 -29.22 -6.45
N ALA A 900 3.38 -28.73 -5.95
CA ALA A 900 4.08 -29.31 -4.81
C ALA A 900 4.89 -28.21 -4.09
N ASP A 901 4.54 -27.99 -2.83
CA ASP A 901 5.28 -27.23 -1.83
C ASP A 901 6.72 -27.73 -1.68
N GLU A 902 7.70 -26.83 -1.59
CA GLU A 902 8.77 -26.97 -0.60
C GLU A 902 9.12 -25.61 -0.01
N SER A 903 8.83 -25.49 1.28
CA SER A 903 9.21 -24.39 2.15
C SER A 903 10.68 -24.51 2.54
N ARG A 904 11.52 -23.54 2.14
CA ARG A 904 12.83 -23.31 2.79
C ARG A 904 13.14 -21.83 2.93
N ASN A 905 13.24 -21.44 4.21
CA ASN A 905 13.88 -20.23 4.72
C ASN A 905 15.22 -19.95 4.01
N SER A 906 15.45 -18.69 3.63
CA SER A 906 16.81 -18.13 3.65
C SER A 906 16.77 -16.62 3.84
N ASN A 907 17.46 -16.20 4.91
CA ASN A 907 17.68 -14.83 5.34
C ASN A 907 18.80 -14.16 4.52
N ALA A 908 18.64 -12.84 4.36
CA ALA A 908 19.66 -11.78 4.34
C ALA A 908 20.82 -11.84 3.33
N ASP A 909 21.11 -10.70 2.69
CA ASP A 909 22.35 -9.99 3.01
C ASP A 909 22.38 -8.54 2.51
N GLU A 910 22.76 -7.67 3.45
CA GLU A 910 23.32 -6.33 3.26
C GLU A 910 24.77 -6.43 2.77
N SER A 911 25.26 -5.42 2.05
CA SER A 911 26.14 -4.38 2.64
C SER A 911 27.16 -3.73 1.67
N ARG A 912 27.21 -2.40 1.80
CA ARG A 912 28.36 -1.49 2.01
C ARG A 912 29.50 -1.36 0.99
N ASN A 913 29.65 -0.08 0.62
CA ASN A 913 30.75 0.65 -0.03
C ASN A 913 32.13 0.55 0.62
N SER A 914 33.14 0.83 -0.21
CA SER A 914 34.42 1.45 0.17
C SER A 914 34.79 2.55 -0.84
N ASN A 915 35.07 3.76 -0.35
CA ASN A 915 35.72 4.87 -1.07
C ASN A 915 37.25 4.65 -1.11
N ALA A 916 37.92 5.06 -2.20
CA ALA A 916 39.12 5.93 -2.21
C ALA A 916 39.84 5.90 -3.58
N ASP A 917 39.86 7.10 -4.18
CA ASP A 917 40.93 7.81 -4.91
C ASP A 917 41.59 7.29 -6.21
N GLU A 918 41.33 8.11 -7.24
CA GLU A 918 42.25 8.79 -8.16
C GLU A 918 43.39 8.01 -8.83
N SER A 919 43.38 8.00 -10.17
CA SER A 919 44.20 8.95 -10.95
C SER A 919 44.18 8.62 -12.45
N ARG A 920 44.56 9.66 -13.18
CA ARG A 920 44.34 10.01 -14.59
C ARG A 920 45.10 9.18 -15.64
N ASN A 921 44.74 9.53 -16.87
CA ASN A 921 45.44 9.43 -18.16
C ASN A 921 45.26 8.13 -18.94
N SER A 922 45.11 8.10 -20.26
CA SER A 922 44.79 9.02 -21.38
C SER A 922 45.27 8.24 -22.61
N ASN A 923 44.59 8.35 -23.75
CA ASN A 923 45.11 8.29 -25.14
C ASN A 923 43.90 8.03 -26.07
N VAL A 924 43.36 9.05 -26.74
CA VAL A 924 43.83 9.68 -28.00
C VAL A 924 43.50 8.83 -29.23
N ALA A 925 42.61 9.36 -30.06
CA ALA A 925 42.61 9.38 -31.53
C ALA A 925 41.41 10.27 -31.94
N GLU A 926 41.58 11.58 -32.13
CA GLU A 926 42.02 12.30 -33.34
C GLU A 926 41.07 12.25 -34.55
N SER A 927 40.95 13.45 -35.14
CA SER A 927 40.41 13.85 -36.45
C SER A 927 38.89 14.09 -36.54
N GLN A 928 38.38 15.14 -37.18
CA GLN A 928 38.95 16.31 -37.87
C GLN A 928 37.76 17.23 -38.30
N ASN A 929 38.05 18.52 -38.46
CA ASN A 929 37.39 19.49 -39.37
C ASN A 929 35.95 19.96 -39.02
N SER A 930 35.53 21.19 -39.29
CA SER A 930 36.16 22.44 -39.74
C SER A 930 35.09 23.56 -39.71
N ASP A 931 35.55 24.81 -39.81
CA ASP A 931 34.85 26.00 -40.34
C ASP A 931 33.78 26.65 -39.44
N ALA A 932 34.04 27.85 -38.91
CA ALA A 932 33.89 29.18 -39.56
C ALA A 932 32.39 29.57 -39.64
N ASP A 933 31.94 30.80 -39.41
CA ASP A 933 32.54 32.10 -39.19
C ASP A 933 31.42 33.04 -38.70
N GLU A 934 31.76 34.30 -38.47
CA GLU A 934 30.89 35.48 -38.24
C GLU A 934 30.39 35.67 -36.79
N SER A 935 31.02 36.54 -35.98
CA SER A 935 31.01 38.01 -36.02
C SER A 935 29.58 38.55 -35.83
N GLN A 936 29.25 39.38 -34.83
CA GLN A 936 29.77 40.72 -34.54
C GLN A 936 29.53 41.01 -33.04
N ASN A 937 30.55 41.55 -32.32
CA ASN A 937 30.70 42.97 -31.96
C ASN A 937 29.42 43.60 -31.37
N SER A 938 29.43 44.38 -30.29
CA SER A 938 30.46 44.93 -29.41
C SER A 938 29.71 45.94 -28.51
N THR A 939 30.11 46.09 -27.24
CA THR A 939 30.21 47.36 -26.48
C THR A 939 28.97 48.28 -26.40
N ALA A 940 28.66 49.01 -25.34
CA ALA A 940 29.31 49.41 -24.10
C ALA A 940 28.22 50.13 -23.27
N ASP A 941 28.53 50.43 -22.00
CA ASP A 941 28.18 51.62 -21.20
C ASP A 941 26.92 52.44 -21.62
N GLU A 942 26.06 52.89 -20.71
CA GLU A 942 26.43 53.84 -19.67
C GLU A 942 25.24 54.10 -18.72
N SER A 943 25.59 54.74 -17.62
CA SER A 943 24.85 55.04 -16.39
C SER A 943 23.72 56.09 -16.45
N GLN A 944 22.99 56.14 -15.32
CA GLN A 944 22.23 57.26 -14.70
C GLN A 944 20.71 57.32 -14.98
N ASN A 945 19.82 57.08 -14.01
CA ASN A 945 19.44 57.85 -12.80
C ASN A 945 18.41 58.96 -13.11
N TYR A 946 17.20 58.87 -12.53
CA TYR A 946 16.56 59.89 -11.67
C TYR A 946 15.01 59.81 -11.56
N ASN A 947 14.56 59.90 -10.30
CA ASN A 947 13.41 60.64 -9.71
C ASN A 947 11.94 60.39 -10.14
N ALA A 948 11.07 60.18 -9.13
CA ALA A 948 10.27 61.23 -8.44
C ALA A 948 9.02 60.59 -7.78
N GLU A 949 8.88 60.66 -6.46
CA GLU A 949 7.94 61.53 -5.72
C GLU A 949 6.50 60.99 -5.59
N GLU A 950 6.07 60.68 -4.37
CA GLU A 950 5.08 61.50 -3.66
C GLU A 950 4.90 61.07 -2.20
N SER A 951 4.82 62.06 -1.32
CA SER A 951 4.51 61.93 0.10
C SER A 951 3.47 63.00 0.46
N GLN A 952 2.34 62.61 1.05
CA GLN A 952 1.42 63.43 1.85
C GLN A 952 0.57 62.50 2.73
N ASN A 953 -0.02 62.88 3.87
CA ASN A 953 0.43 63.56 5.09
C ASN A 953 -0.73 63.41 6.12
N TYR A 954 -0.40 63.25 7.40
CA TYR A 954 -1.14 63.58 8.63
C TYR A 954 -2.60 63.15 8.92
N SER A 955 -2.78 62.55 10.12
CA SER A 955 -3.58 63.04 11.29
C SER A 955 -4.36 61.90 11.99
N VAL A 956 -4.51 61.73 13.32
CA VAL A 956 -4.02 62.31 14.59
C VAL A 956 -4.48 61.36 15.74
N ALA A 957 -3.64 61.24 16.78
CA ALA A 957 -3.90 61.03 18.22
C ALA A 957 -4.41 59.73 18.89
N GLN A 958 -3.66 59.46 19.99
CA GLN A 958 -4.04 59.06 21.36
C GLN A 958 -4.18 57.55 21.67
N SER A 959 -3.19 56.95 22.35
CA SER A 959 -2.96 56.92 23.81
C SER A 959 -3.79 55.79 24.45
N CYS A 960 -3.22 54.79 25.13
CA CYS A 960 -2.44 54.94 26.35
C CYS A 960 -1.61 53.67 26.64
N LYS A 961 -0.47 53.89 27.30
CA LYS A 961 0.38 52.89 27.95
C LYS A 961 -0.39 52.16 29.07
N THR A 962 -0.04 50.90 29.30
CA THR A 962 0.25 50.41 30.67
C THR A 962 1.19 49.21 30.63
N GLU A 963 2.42 49.45 31.10
CA GLU A 963 3.29 48.48 31.78
C GLU A 963 2.48 47.88 32.97
N PHE A 964 2.67 46.64 33.44
CA PHE A 964 3.78 46.22 34.28
C PHE A 964 3.65 44.71 34.62
N THR A 965 4.81 44.02 34.59
CA THR A 965 5.31 42.96 35.49
C THR A 965 4.53 41.68 35.85
N CYS A 966 5.30 40.58 35.74
CA CYS A 966 5.54 39.55 36.77
C CYS A 966 4.45 39.30 37.81
N GLN A 967 3.83 38.13 37.72
CA GLN A 967 4.02 37.05 38.68
C GLN A 967 3.88 35.69 38.01
#